data_AF-A0A518BLW8-F1
#
_entry.id   AF-A0A518BLW8-F1
#
_cell.length_a   1.000
_cell.length_b   1.000
_cell.length_c   1.000
_cell.angle_alpha   90.00
_cell.angle_beta   90.00
_cell.angle_gamma   90.00
#
_symmetry.space_group_name_H-M   'P 1'
#
loop_
_entity.id
_entity.type
_entity.pdbx_description
1 polymer ?
#
loop_
_entity_poly.entity_id
_entity_poly.type
_entity_poly.pdbx_seq_one_letter_code
_entity_poly.pdbx_strand_id
1 'polypeptide(L)'
;MQRAWDVGRAAVRDEVVGDRPQLRAALIDAGAEAPDWIVPQRDLDQLDLAALRGPQVWARRMAAVESDPGDASALYLLGRLEGEEGTARMEAALRHDRAQAWAYHALSVNHELRNRSQAALESERRALELARDPFSAGVFANRVSLLALRAGDRDEAREVLEEHLLDAEGAAAHAASLRLARLELQADDNYVVERGYQRGLALLRERPLTNSEAGDLLSALQSGKQGRSNQAYEYEVVRALLDGERPPALALGRAAMAGRDLFMVQFELSREAAPAVPRSTLRAAFRRGDYAEGARAWLAVQPSVVLDESGQPRDERLRRLFATALVTDAGVPQSQLELCRRLIEAGWADLAEVLLDGLGSAAREGRVDAAEVERLDLASRAIQAISGEIDEVVGALFRGRSVWSLDPYDPDDPMGVERSPNPDDIAGVLDALTRLLREFGPDAGLDDELIEGLSDSPRVRYGPIAAVVAPGPFHGVRDQQLGLGDVGDAVPGLAAVALELGRFALFGDAIGRAPDGTLLLRLWSEERSGEHLGAPWSGVITWCGGAEADGARSRGAGEVSGAALHEGYWIDVEAERARLERWRSLEQRFIDGSEDAALVLGLETAEVPSRFEGERRRVERRRLVPPMLQSDRVALAILQERHLSASPDGNRELLSLDDLLEVVQVHEEGHLCDRSRFLPLGRNFARLLGLLLRESVGELGIERRVEYRAQAVALACVSEPRLALIDLLDAAEVDTRNHTVHAFAYRRLLEDFLVELDRELAADPAAFPALDGERYLVHQLHRLTADQVRAVAIEVARNEGLVEAD
;
A
#
# COMPACT_ATOMS: atom_id res chain seq x y z
N MET A 1 11.38 25.98 -26.77
CA MET A 1 12.01 25.79 -25.43
C MET A 1 11.17 26.31 -24.25
N GLN A 2 10.97 27.62 -24.02
CA GLN A 2 10.18 28.12 -22.86
C GLN A 2 8.71 27.64 -22.83
N ARG A 3 8.03 27.53 -23.98
CA ARG A 3 6.68 26.93 -24.04
C ARG A 3 6.69 25.43 -23.76
N ALA A 4 7.63 24.70 -24.34
CA ALA A 4 7.82 23.28 -24.07
C ALA A 4 8.15 23.03 -22.58
N TRP A 5 8.88 23.96 -21.97
CA TRP A 5 9.13 24.03 -20.54
C TRP A 5 7.86 24.24 -19.73
N ASP A 6 7.00 25.20 -20.12
CA ASP A 6 5.75 25.45 -19.40
C ASP A 6 4.80 24.25 -19.49
N VAL A 7 4.78 23.57 -20.65
CA VAL A 7 4.03 22.33 -20.87
C VAL A 7 4.61 21.16 -20.07
N GLY A 8 5.93 20.95 -20.07
CA GLY A 8 6.57 19.90 -19.27
C GLY A 8 6.37 20.11 -17.77
N ARG A 9 6.41 21.36 -17.30
CA ARG A 9 6.11 21.73 -15.92
C ARG A 9 4.66 21.44 -15.54
N ALA A 10 3.73 21.69 -16.45
CA ALA A 10 2.31 21.44 -16.27
C ALA A 10 1.98 19.93 -16.29
N ALA A 11 2.68 19.15 -17.13
CA ALA A 11 2.57 17.71 -17.20
C ALA A 11 3.15 16.99 -15.97
N VAL A 12 4.24 17.51 -15.39
CA VAL A 12 4.85 16.97 -14.16
C VAL A 12 4.04 17.31 -12.90
N ARG A 13 3.21 18.36 -12.94
CA ARG A 13 2.42 18.83 -11.79
C ARG A 13 1.01 18.25 -11.71
N ASP A 14 0.61 17.38 -12.63
CA ASP A 14 -0.80 16.96 -12.79
C ASP A 14 -1.81 18.12 -12.90
N GLU A 15 -1.35 19.38 -13.06
CA GLU A 15 -2.22 20.57 -13.16
C GLU A 15 -2.95 20.66 -14.51
N VAL A 16 -2.65 19.78 -15.47
CA VAL A 16 -3.34 19.65 -16.76
C VAL A 16 -3.88 18.23 -16.91
N VAL A 17 -4.85 17.87 -16.07
CA VAL A 17 -5.77 16.73 -16.33
C VAL A 17 -6.64 17.01 -17.57
N GLY A 18 -6.75 18.26 -18.02
CA GLY A 18 -7.78 18.68 -18.98
C GLY A 18 -7.56 18.40 -20.48
N ASP A 19 -6.33 18.24 -21.00
CA ASP A 19 -6.16 18.04 -22.46
C ASP A 19 -4.88 17.24 -22.84
N ARG A 20 -4.95 15.91 -22.68
CA ARG A 20 -3.90 14.99 -23.14
C ARG A 20 -3.53 15.17 -24.62
N PRO A 21 -4.47 15.40 -25.56
CA PRO A 21 -4.15 15.74 -26.94
C PRO A 21 -3.26 16.96 -27.11
N GLN A 22 -3.54 18.07 -26.40
CA GLN A 22 -2.71 19.29 -26.44
C GLN A 22 -1.31 19.02 -25.89
N LEU A 23 -1.20 18.31 -24.77
CA LEU A 23 0.09 17.93 -24.20
C LEU A 23 0.91 17.09 -25.20
N ARG A 24 0.29 16.06 -25.80
CA ARG A 24 0.94 15.23 -26.81
C ARG A 24 1.40 16.06 -28.01
N ALA A 25 0.57 16.97 -28.52
CA ALA A 25 0.93 17.84 -29.64
C ALA A 25 2.14 18.72 -29.29
N ALA A 26 2.13 19.33 -28.10
CA ALA A 26 3.23 20.16 -27.63
C ALA A 26 4.53 19.36 -27.41
N LEU A 27 4.46 18.11 -26.95
CA LEU A 27 5.65 17.23 -26.85
C LEU A 27 6.19 16.83 -28.22
N ILE A 28 5.32 16.59 -29.21
CA ILE A 28 5.73 16.32 -30.60
C ILE A 28 6.44 17.54 -31.18
N ASP A 29 5.85 18.73 -31.06
CA ASP A 29 6.44 19.98 -31.54
C ASP A 29 7.79 20.24 -30.86
N ALA A 30 7.87 20.03 -29.54
CA ALA A 30 9.10 20.17 -28.78
C ALA A 30 10.20 19.21 -29.25
N GLY A 31 9.87 17.94 -29.50
CA GLY A 31 10.81 16.95 -30.03
C GLY A 31 11.25 17.26 -31.46
N ALA A 32 10.39 17.86 -32.28
CA ALA A 32 10.76 18.32 -33.62
C ALA A 32 11.68 19.56 -33.59
N GLU A 33 11.43 20.49 -32.66
CA GLU A 33 12.28 21.68 -32.47
C GLU A 33 13.65 21.36 -31.88
N ALA A 34 13.74 20.35 -31.01
CA ALA A 34 14.96 19.94 -30.31
C ALA A 34 15.12 18.40 -30.32
N PRO A 35 15.54 17.81 -31.45
CA PRO A 35 15.59 16.35 -31.61
C PRO A 35 16.65 15.66 -30.74
N ASP A 36 17.66 16.41 -30.26
CA ASP A 36 18.67 15.94 -29.32
C ASP A 36 18.20 16.02 -27.85
N TRP A 37 17.05 16.66 -27.60
CA TRP A 37 16.42 16.70 -26.29
C TRP A 37 15.53 15.47 -26.12
N ILE A 38 15.93 14.56 -25.24
CA ILE A 38 15.29 13.25 -25.10
C ILE A 38 13.99 13.26 -24.29
N VAL A 39 13.76 14.31 -23.50
CA VAL A 39 12.63 14.41 -22.55
C VAL A 39 11.27 14.35 -23.25
N PRO A 40 11.02 15.11 -24.34
CA PRO A 40 9.73 15.02 -25.03
C PRO A 40 9.42 13.61 -25.50
N GLN A 41 10.42 12.88 -26.02
CA GLN A 41 10.22 11.52 -26.48
C GLN A 41 9.98 10.54 -25.34
N ARG A 42 10.68 10.70 -24.21
CA ARG A 42 10.45 9.94 -22.98
C ARG A 42 9.03 10.14 -22.46
N ASP A 43 8.55 11.37 -22.43
CA ASP A 43 7.24 11.71 -21.90
C ASP A 43 6.12 11.25 -22.87
N LEU A 44 6.35 11.31 -24.19
CA LEU A 44 5.47 10.68 -25.18
C LEU A 44 5.36 9.16 -24.98
N ASP A 45 6.47 8.49 -24.67
CA ASP A 45 6.45 7.06 -24.34
C ASP A 45 5.62 6.82 -23.07
N GLN A 46 5.73 7.69 -22.07
CA GLN A 46 4.92 7.60 -20.84
C GLN A 46 3.43 7.83 -21.11
N LEU A 47 3.06 8.76 -21.99
CA LEU A 47 1.69 8.96 -22.42
C LEU A 47 1.15 7.74 -23.19
N ASP A 48 1.97 7.12 -24.04
CA ASP A 48 1.60 5.88 -24.74
C ASP A 48 1.43 4.71 -23.76
N LEU A 49 2.33 4.56 -22.77
CA LEU A 49 2.20 3.58 -21.69
C LEU A 49 0.89 3.79 -20.93
N ALA A 50 0.62 5.01 -20.47
CA ALA A 50 -0.63 5.35 -19.81
C ALA A 50 -1.86 5.08 -20.70
N ALA A 51 -1.73 5.14 -22.02
CA ALA A 51 -2.75 4.74 -23.01
C ALA A 51 -2.81 3.23 -23.28
N LEU A 52 -2.17 2.42 -22.44
CA LEU A 52 -2.06 0.97 -22.55
C LEU A 52 -1.43 0.51 -23.88
N ARG A 53 -0.52 1.33 -24.43
CA ARG A 53 0.26 1.06 -25.66
C ARG A 53 1.71 0.66 -25.37
N GLY A 54 1.97 0.19 -24.15
CA GLY A 54 3.30 -0.17 -23.68
C GLY A 54 4.05 -1.16 -24.58
N PRO A 55 3.44 -2.29 -25.01
CA PRO A 55 4.09 -3.23 -25.92
C PRO A 55 4.52 -2.63 -27.26
N GLN A 56 3.75 -1.68 -27.81
CA GLN A 56 4.07 -1.01 -29.07
C GLN A 56 5.20 0.00 -28.89
N VAL A 57 5.22 0.71 -27.76
CA VAL A 57 6.33 1.60 -27.38
C VAL A 57 7.62 0.78 -27.29
N TRP A 58 7.58 -0.33 -26.56
CA TRP A 58 8.74 -1.20 -26.41
C TRP A 58 9.21 -1.77 -27.74
N ALA A 59 8.30 -2.29 -28.59
CA ALA A 59 8.62 -2.78 -29.92
C ALA A 59 9.27 -1.70 -30.81
N ARG A 60 8.72 -0.47 -30.80
CA ARG A 60 9.27 0.68 -31.54
C ARG A 60 10.69 1.01 -31.08
N ARG A 61 10.96 0.98 -29.77
CA ARG A 61 12.30 1.26 -29.22
C ARG A 61 13.27 0.12 -29.49
N MET A 62 12.83 -1.13 -29.44
CA MET A 62 13.62 -2.27 -29.85
C MET A 62 14.04 -2.16 -31.32
N ALA A 63 13.08 -1.91 -32.22
CA ALA A 63 13.36 -1.76 -33.65
C ALA A 63 14.33 -0.60 -33.92
N ALA A 64 14.22 0.51 -33.19
CA ALA A 64 15.17 1.62 -33.29
C ALA A 64 16.60 1.18 -32.93
N VAL A 65 16.78 0.49 -31.80
CA VAL A 65 18.09 -0.05 -31.38
C VAL A 65 18.62 -1.12 -32.35
N GLU A 66 17.76 -1.92 -32.96
CA GLU A 66 18.18 -2.90 -33.97
C GLU A 66 18.62 -2.24 -35.28
N SER A 67 17.94 -1.15 -35.67
CA SER A 67 18.26 -0.40 -36.88
C SER A 67 19.56 0.41 -36.75
N ASP A 68 19.81 0.98 -35.57
CA ASP A 68 21.05 1.68 -35.23
C ASP A 68 21.49 1.31 -33.80
N PRO A 69 22.31 0.25 -33.65
CA PRO A 69 22.83 -0.15 -32.34
C PRO A 69 23.72 0.89 -31.65
N GLY A 70 24.14 1.94 -32.38
CA GLY A 70 24.95 3.03 -31.86
C GLY A 70 24.15 4.25 -31.39
N ASP A 71 22.83 4.28 -31.58
CA ASP A 71 21.98 5.39 -31.14
C ASP A 71 21.82 5.38 -29.61
N ALA A 72 22.54 6.30 -28.96
CA ALA A 72 22.51 6.48 -27.51
C ALA A 72 21.11 6.83 -26.97
N SER A 73 20.32 7.59 -27.72
CA SER A 73 18.96 7.95 -27.32
C SER A 73 18.03 6.73 -27.37
N ALA A 74 18.10 5.93 -28.43
CA ALA A 74 17.33 4.70 -28.54
C ALA A 74 17.71 3.69 -27.45
N LEU A 75 19.00 3.51 -27.17
CA LEU A 75 19.51 2.64 -26.10
C LEU A 75 19.02 3.08 -24.72
N TYR A 76 19.05 4.38 -24.42
CA TYR A 76 18.53 4.92 -23.18
C TYR A 76 17.02 4.70 -23.05
N LEU A 77 16.24 5.06 -24.09
CA LEU A 77 14.79 4.96 -24.06
C LEU A 77 14.33 3.51 -23.90
N LEU A 78 14.97 2.57 -24.59
CA LEU A 78 14.70 1.14 -24.42
C LEU A 78 15.12 0.64 -23.03
N GLY A 79 16.34 1.00 -22.59
CA GLY A 79 16.86 0.59 -21.29
C GLY A 79 15.97 1.06 -20.13
N ARG A 80 15.36 2.25 -20.24
CA ARG A 80 14.39 2.74 -19.26
C ARG A 80 13.16 1.85 -19.16
N LEU A 81 12.62 1.39 -20.29
CA LEU A 81 11.45 0.50 -20.33
C LEU A 81 11.77 -0.88 -19.77
N GLU A 82 13.00 -1.36 -19.97
CA GLU A 82 13.45 -2.66 -19.45
C GLU A 82 13.80 -2.65 -17.96
N GLY A 83 13.70 -1.50 -17.28
CA GLY A 83 13.99 -1.38 -15.85
C GLY A 83 15.42 -1.81 -15.50
N GLU A 84 15.57 -2.74 -14.56
CA GLU A 84 16.88 -3.22 -14.13
C GLU A 84 17.66 -3.90 -15.28
N GLU A 85 17.00 -4.73 -16.07
CA GLU A 85 17.60 -5.46 -17.21
C GLU A 85 18.17 -4.49 -18.27
N GLY A 86 17.63 -3.27 -18.32
CA GLY A 86 18.07 -2.20 -19.21
C GLY A 86 19.34 -1.46 -18.78
N THR A 87 19.92 -1.75 -17.60
CA THR A 87 21.13 -1.06 -17.09
C THR A 87 22.29 -1.13 -18.11
N ALA A 88 22.53 -2.30 -18.70
CA ALA A 88 23.60 -2.47 -19.69
C ALA A 88 23.38 -1.62 -20.95
N ARG A 89 22.12 -1.31 -21.30
CA ARG A 89 21.78 -0.40 -22.40
C ARG A 89 22.02 1.05 -22.02
N MET A 90 21.72 1.46 -20.79
CA MET A 90 22.05 2.80 -20.31
C MET A 90 23.56 3.03 -20.29
N GLU A 91 24.34 2.04 -19.85
CA GLU A 91 25.80 2.09 -19.95
C GLU A 91 26.28 2.13 -21.41
N ALA A 92 25.63 1.39 -22.31
CA ALA A 92 25.90 1.45 -23.74
C ALA A 92 25.60 2.84 -24.32
N ALA A 93 24.46 3.42 -23.95
CA ALA A 93 24.08 4.78 -24.35
C ALA A 93 25.19 5.77 -23.98
N LEU A 94 25.71 5.71 -22.75
CA LEU A 94 26.82 6.57 -22.31
C LEU A 94 28.17 6.29 -22.98
N ARG A 95 28.40 5.07 -23.49
CA ARG A 95 29.59 4.79 -24.32
C ARG A 95 29.49 5.47 -25.67
N HIS A 96 28.28 5.62 -26.22
CA HIS A 96 28.02 6.26 -27.50
C HIS A 96 27.87 7.79 -27.36
N ASP A 97 27.23 8.28 -26.30
CA ASP A 97 27.11 9.71 -25.97
C ASP A 97 27.33 9.98 -24.47
N ARG A 98 28.53 10.49 -24.14
CA ARG A 98 28.89 10.88 -22.76
C ARG A 98 28.27 12.19 -22.28
N ALA A 99 27.58 12.92 -23.14
CA ALA A 99 26.91 14.18 -22.79
C ALA A 99 25.42 13.97 -22.44
N GLN A 100 24.94 12.74 -22.42
CA GLN A 100 23.53 12.40 -22.18
C GLN A 100 23.20 12.40 -20.67
N ALA A 101 22.81 13.56 -20.14
CA ALA A 101 22.51 13.74 -18.71
C ALA A 101 21.45 12.75 -18.16
N TRP A 102 20.40 12.49 -18.93
CA TRP A 102 19.30 11.60 -18.50
C TRP A 102 19.73 10.13 -18.36
N ALA A 103 20.73 9.67 -19.11
CA ALA A 103 21.28 8.34 -18.94
C ALA A 103 22.08 8.22 -17.63
N TYR A 104 22.82 9.27 -17.24
CA TYR A 104 23.46 9.34 -15.92
C TYR A 104 22.44 9.37 -14.78
N HIS A 105 21.36 10.14 -14.91
CA HIS A 105 20.28 10.15 -13.92
C HIS A 105 19.64 8.76 -13.76
N ALA A 106 19.33 8.08 -14.87
CA ALA A 106 18.78 6.73 -14.80
C ALA A 106 19.78 5.71 -14.21
N LEU A 107 21.08 5.86 -14.49
CA LEU A 107 22.11 5.07 -13.80
C LEU A 107 22.21 5.40 -12.32
N SER A 108 22.02 6.66 -11.90
CA SER A 108 21.96 7.03 -10.49
C SER A 108 20.84 6.28 -9.78
N VAL A 109 19.63 6.31 -10.33
CA VAL A 109 18.48 5.55 -9.82
C VAL A 109 18.83 4.06 -9.73
N ASN A 110 19.41 3.51 -10.80
CA ASN A 110 19.81 2.11 -10.81
C ASN A 110 20.94 1.76 -9.84
N HIS A 111 21.87 2.67 -9.53
CA HIS A 111 22.91 2.47 -8.54
C HIS A 111 22.37 2.56 -7.12
N GLU A 112 21.49 3.52 -6.86
CA GLU A 112 20.80 3.68 -5.58
C GLU A 112 20.02 2.42 -5.25
N LEU A 113 19.23 1.93 -6.20
CA LEU A 113 18.49 0.67 -6.07
C LEU A 113 19.40 -0.55 -5.85
N ARG A 114 20.70 -0.49 -6.18
CA ARG A 114 21.69 -1.54 -5.84
C ARG A 114 22.46 -1.28 -4.55
N ASN A 115 21.98 -0.35 -3.71
CA ASN A 115 22.65 0.11 -2.50
C ASN A 115 24.10 0.59 -2.76
N ARG A 116 24.33 1.20 -3.93
CA ARG A 116 25.63 1.81 -4.30
C ARG A 116 25.54 3.31 -4.20
N SER A 117 25.28 3.82 -2.98
CA SER A 117 24.98 5.25 -2.74
C SER A 117 26.02 6.21 -3.31
N GLN A 118 27.32 5.86 -3.23
CA GLN A 118 28.39 6.68 -3.80
C GLN A 118 28.33 6.72 -5.34
N ALA A 119 28.17 5.58 -6.01
CA ALA A 119 28.03 5.54 -7.47
C ALA A 119 26.73 6.24 -7.94
N ALA A 120 25.68 6.18 -7.12
CA ALA A 120 24.43 6.89 -7.37
C ALA A 120 24.64 8.41 -7.32
N LEU A 121 25.31 8.89 -6.26
CA LEU A 121 25.66 10.30 -6.09
C LEU A 121 26.58 10.79 -7.21
N GLU A 122 27.64 10.06 -7.55
CA GLU A 122 28.55 10.39 -8.65
C GLU A 122 27.83 10.49 -9.99
N SER A 123 26.94 9.54 -10.29
CA SER A 123 26.15 9.56 -11.52
C SER A 123 25.17 10.73 -11.54
N GLU A 124 24.53 11.05 -10.42
CA GLU A 124 23.59 12.18 -10.36
C GLU A 124 24.30 13.53 -10.46
N ARG A 125 25.46 13.71 -9.80
CA ARG A 125 26.32 14.89 -9.99
C ARG A 125 26.67 15.07 -11.45
N ARG A 126 27.03 13.97 -12.13
CA ARG A 126 27.33 14.03 -13.55
C ARG A 126 26.12 14.39 -14.40
N ALA A 127 24.93 13.92 -14.03
CA ALA A 127 23.69 14.34 -14.67
C ALA A 127 23.46 15.86 -14.50
N LEU A 128 23.65 16.38 -13.28
CA LEU A 128 23.54 17.81 -12.96
C LEU A 128 24.53 18.65 -13.77
N GLU A 129 25.80 18.26 -13.82
CA GLU A 129 26.84 18.94 -14.61
C GLU A 129 26.50 19.01 -16.12
N LEU A 130 25.82 17.98 -16.62
CA LEU A 130 25.45 17.84 -18.03
C LEU A 130 24.06 18.41 -18.34
N ALA A 131 23.33 18.90 -17.34
CA ALA A 131 21.99 19.44 -17.51
C ALA A 131 22.03 20.65 -18.47
N ARG A 132 21.34 20.52 -19.61
CA ARG A 132 21.31 21.57 -20.65
C ARG A 132 20.22 22.61 -20.41
N ASP A 133 19.25 22.26 -19.58
CA ASP A 133 18.07 23.06 -19.30
C ASP A 133 17.84 23.16 -17.79
N PRO A 134 17.31 24.30 -17.30
CA PRO A 134 17.13 24.49 -15.87
C PRO A 134 16.08 23.57 -15.22
N PHE A 135 15.27 22.82 -15.98
CA PHE A 135 14.32 21.84 -15.43
C PHE A 135 15.09 20.57 -15.06
N SER A 136 15.87 20.03 -15.99
CA SER A 136 16.78 18.91 -15.72
C SER A 136 17.74 19.26 -14.58
N ALA A 137 18.30 20.48 -14.57
CA ALA A 137 19.18 20.94 -13.49
C ALA A 137 18.48 20.96 -12.12
N GLY A 138 17.25 21.47 -12.05
CA GLY A 138 16.47 21.48 -10.80
C GLY A 138 16.12 20.07 -10.31
N VAL A 139 15.74 19.16 -11.20
CA VAL A 139 15.47 17.75 -10.86
C VAL A 139 16.72 17.07 -10.33
N PHE A 140 17.86 17.24 -11.01
CA PHE A 140 19.11 16.58 -10.63
C PHE A 140 19.72 17.19 -9.36
N ALA A 141 19.70 18.51 -9.18
CA ALA A 141 20.21 19.17 -7.98
C ALA A 141 19.47 18.73 -6.71
N ASN A 142 18.14 18.64 -6.79
CA ASN A 142 17.34 18.13 -5.68
C ASN A 142 17.74 16.69 -5.33
N ARG A 143 17.95 15.86 -6.35
CA ARG A 143 18.35 14.46 -6.17
C ARG A 143 19.78 14.33 -5.64
N VAL A 144 20.74 15.16 -6.09
CA VAL A 144 22.10 15.22 -5.54
C VAL A 144 22.05 15.53 -4.05
N SER A 145 21.28 16.54 -3.63
CA SER A 145 21.17 16.90 -2.20
C SER A 145 20.64 15.74 -1.35
N LEU A 146 19.61 15.02 -1.82
CA LEU A 146 19.08 13.84 -1.12
C LEU A 146 20.10 12.70 -1.05
N LEU A 147 20.81 12.43 -2.13
CA LEU A 147 21.83 11.38 -2.18
C LEU A 147 23.06 11.74 -1.33
N ALA A 148 23.48 13.00 -1.30
CA ALA A 148 24.55 13.51 -0.46
C ALA A 148 24.18 13.36 1.03
N LEU A 149 22.96 13.73 1.39
CA LEU A 149 22.43 13.53 2.75
C LEU A 149 22.48 12.05 3.15
N ARG A 150 22.02 11.14 2.28
CA ARG A 150 22.07 9.68 2.52
C ARG A 150 23.49 9.13 2.58
N ALA A 151 24.43 9.74 1.87
CA ALA A 151 25.84 9.40 1.92
C ALA A 151 26.56 9.97 3.17
N GLY A 152 25.84 10.72 4.02
CA GLY A 152 26.39 11.38 5.21
C GLY A 152 27.09 12.71 4.91
N ASP A 153 27.06 13.18 3.66
CA ASP A 153 27.69 14.42 3.22
C ASP A 153 26.70 15.59 3.34
N ARG A 154 26.42 15.97 4.59
CA ARG A 154 25.45 17.03 4.92
C ARG A 154 25.92 18.41 4.49
N ASP A 155 27.23 18.62 4.42
CA ASP A 155 27.80 19.89 4.01
C ASP A 155 27.61 20.05 2.50
N GLU A 156 27.86 19.03 1.70
CA GLU A 156 27.48 19.06 0.29
C GLU A 156 25.95 19.19 0.10
N ALA A 157 25.14 18.40 0.83
CA ALA A 157 23.69 18.48 0.69
C ALA A 157 23.18 19.90 0.92
N ARG A 158 23.80 20.62 1.87
CA ARG A 158 23.56 22.02 2.18
C ARG A 158 24.15 22.94 1.13
N GLU A 159 25.41 22.77 0.72
CA GLU A 159 26.13 23.58 -0.26
C GLU A 159 25.46 23.53 -1.64
N VAL A 160 25.02 22.36 -2.12
CA VAL A 160 24.31 22.21 -3.40
C VAL A 160 22.97 22.94 -3.36
N LEU A 161 22.27 22.93 -2.22
CA LEU A 161 21.07 23.74 -2.03
C LEU A 161 21.43 25.23 -1.92
N GLU A 162 22.46 25.59 -1.15
CA GLU A 162 22.91 26.96 -0.89
C GLU A 162 23.46 27.66 -2.14
N GLU A 163 24.23 26.98 -2.97
CA GLU A 163 24.72 27.45 -4.26
C GLU A 163 23.57 27.71 -5.24
N HIS A 164 22.47 26.95 -5.11
CA HIS A 164 21.22 27.22 -5.83
C HIS A 164 20.26 28.19 -5.07
N LEU A 165 20.60 28.62 -3.84
CA LEU A 165 19.86 29.59 -3.00
C LEU A 165 20.50 30.99 -2.98
N LEU A 166 21.80 31.13 -3.22
CA LEU A 166 22.56 32.40 -3.09
C LEU A 166 22.12 33.51 -4.06
N ASP A 167 21.25 33.19 -5.01
CA ASP A 167 20.61 34.15 -5.92
C ASP A 167 19.22 34.64 -5.44
N ALA A 168 18.78 34.34 -4.20
CA ALA A 168 17.42 34.62 -3.71
C ALA A 168 17.33 35.53 -2.45
N GLU A 169 16.59 36.66 -2.51
CA GLU A 169 16.37 37.62 -1.39
C GLU A 169 14.90 37.67 -0.87
N GLY A 170 14.69 38.19 0.36
CA GLY A 170 13.36 38.52 0.90
C GLY A 170 12.60 37.32 1.48
N ALA A 171 11.45 36.98 0.89
CA ALA A 171 10.68 35.76 1.23
C ALA A 171 11.54 34.48 1.17
N ALA A 172 12.65 34.52 0.44
CA ALA A 172 13.67 33.47 0.37
C ALA A 172 14.39 33.20 1.71
N ALA A 173 14.63 34.20 2.56
CA ALA A 173 15.30 34.02 3.86
C ALA A 173 14.38 33.41 4.93
N HIS A 174 13.07 33.68 4.83
CA HIS A 174 12.04 33.05 5.65
C HIS A 174 11.80 31.60 5.22
N ALA A 175 11.70 31.35 3.91
CA ALA A 175 11.74 30.00 3.35
C ALA A 175 13.01 29.24 3.75
N ALA A 176 14.14 29.93 3.94
CA ALA A 176 15.38 29.33 4.41
C ALA A 176 15.34 28.94 5.90
N SER A 177 14.74 29.75 6.80
CA SER A 177 14.55 29.36 8.21
C SER A 177 13.59 28.19 8.36
N LEU A 178 12.55 28.15 7.53
CA LEU A 178 11.63 27.02 7.39
C LEU A 178 12.35 25.77 6.84
N ARG A 179 13.19 25.92 5.81
CA ARG A 179 14.01 24.83 5.24
C ARG A 179 15.12 24.36 6.19
N LEU A 180 15.65 25.23 7.04
CA LEU A 180 16.63 24.87 8.06
C LEU A 180 15.99 24.13 9.22
N ALA A 181 14.81 24.56 9.69
CA ALA A 181 14.02 23.77 10.64
C ALA A 181 13.72 22.39 10.06
N ARG A 182 13.35 22.30 8.77
CA ARG A 182 13.19 21.02 8.06
C ARG A 182 14.46 20.18 8.03
N LEU A 183 15.62 20.80 7.80
CA LEU A 183 16.90 20.11 7.73
C LEU A 183 17.38 19.64 9.11
N GLU A 184 17.14 20.41 10.17
CA GLU A 184 17.37 19.98 11.57
C GLU A 184 16.44 18.82 11.95
N LEU A 185 15.18 18.87 11.53
CA LEU A 185 14.20 17.81 11.69
C LEU A 185 14.53 16.53 10.90
N GLN A 186 15.46 16.63 9.95
CA GLN A 186 15.97 15.54 9.12
C GLN A 186 17.36 15.04 9.57
N ALA A 187 17.87 15.51 10.72
CA ALA A 187 19.17 15.07 11.21
C ALA A 187 19.13 13.64 11.78
N ASP A 188 20.28 12.95 11.77
CA ASP A 188 20.41 11.61 12.39
C ASP A 188 20.68 11.69 13.90
N ASP A 189 20.95 12.89 14.42
CA ASP A 189 21.16 13.11 15.84
C ASP A 189 19.81 13.49 16.47
N ASN A 190 19.29 12.61 17.32
CA ASN A 190 18.03 12.82 18.04
C ASN A 190 18.00 14.16 18.79
N TYR A 191 19.15 14.64 19.28
CA TYR A 191 19.25 15.95 19.93
C TYR A 191 19.03 17.10 18.92
N VAL A 192 19.55 16.97 17.70
CA VAL A 192 19.36 17.96 16.63
C VAL A 192 17.92 17.93 16.11
N VAL A 193 17.32 16.75 16.01
CA VAL A 193 15.90 16.58 15.64
C VAL A 193 15.01 17.21 16.69
N GLU A 194 15.20 16.88 17.97
CA GLU A 194 14.42 17.45 19.06
C GLU A 194 14.61 18.97 19.12
N ARG A 195 15.81 19.48 18.88
CA ARG A 195 16.06 20.92 18.76
C ARG A 195 15.30 21.55 17.58
N GLY A 196 15.30 20.89 16.41
CA GLY A 196 14.51 21.31 15.25
C GLY A 196 13.00 21.29 15.54
N TYR A 197 12.56 20.33 16.35
CA TYR A 197 11.16 20.12 16.71
C TYR A 197 10.71 21.21 17.67
N GLN A 198 11.49 21.48 18.71
CA GLN A 198 11.28 22.62 19.61
C GLN A 198 11.38 23.95 18.88
N ARG A 199 12.29 24.11 17.90
CA ARG A 199 12.37 25.31 17.06
C ARG A 199 11.10 25.48 16.22
N GLY A 200 10.57 24.41 15.64
CA GLY A 200 9.31 24.45 14.90
C GLY A 200 8.11 24.77 15.79
N LEU A 201 8.03 24.19 16.99
CA LEU A 201 6.99 24.53 17.97
C LEU A 201 7.12 25.99 18.45
N ALA A 202 8.34 26.50 18.64
CA ALA A 202 8.57 27.91 18.96
C ALA A 202 8.17 28.84 17.80
N LEU A 203 8.45 28.46 16.55
CA LEU A 203 8.00 29.20 15.36
C LEU A 203 6.46 29.29 15.29
N LEU A 204 5.75 28.24 15.71
CA LEU A 204 4.28 28.25 15.84
C LEU A 204 3.79 29.16 16.98
N ARG A 205 4.53 29.28 18.09
CA ARG A 205 4.17 30.11 19.25
C ARG A 205 4.47 31.61 19.03
N GLU A 206 5.63 31.94 18.48
CA GLU A 206 6.23 33.27 18.63
C GLU A 206 5.92 34.24 17.47
N ARG A 207 5.67 33.77 16.23
CA ARG A 207 5.60 34.64 15.04
C ARG A 207 4.34 34.43 14.18
N PRO A 208 3.92 35.44 13.39
CA PRO A 208 2.84 35.26 12.42
C PRO A 208 3.37 34.51 11.18
N LEU A 209 2.94 33.26 11.00
CA LEU A 209 3.14 32.49 9.77
C LEU A 209 1.98 32.74 8.81
N THR A 210 2.24 32.73 7.51
CA THR A 210 1.15 32.59 6.53
C THR A 210 0.57 31.17 6.59
N ASN A 211 -0.64 30.97 6.08
CA ASN A 211 -1.28 29.65 6.07
C ASN A 211 -0.43 28.58 5.36
N SER A 212 0.28 28.96 4.29
CA SER A 212 1.17 28.05 3.55
C SER A 212 2.40 27.65 4.36
N GLU A 213 3.02 28.59 5.07
CA GLU A 213 4.22 28.35 5.88
C GLU A 213 3.90 27.57 7.16
N ALA A 214 2.72 27.82 7.75
CA ALA A 214 2.20 27.00 8.82
C ALA A 214 1.99 25.55 8.35
N GLY A 215 1.40 25.36 7.16
CA GLY A 215 1.26 24.02 6.55
C GLY A 215 2.60 23.33 6.32
N ASP A 216 3.57 24.01 5.72
CA ASP A 216 4.91 23.47 5.45
C ASP A 216 5.68 23.13 6.74
N LEU A 217 5.54 23.96 7.79
CA LEU A 217 6.20 23.73 9.07
C LEU A 217 5.54 22.59 9.85
N LEU A 218 4.21 22.49 9.83
CA LEU A 218 3.50 21.37 10.42
C LEU A 218 3.91 20.05 9.74
N SER A 219 4.04 20.05 8.41
CA SER A 219 4.58 18.90 7.66
C SER A 219 6.04 18.57 8.04
N ALA A 220 6.87 19.59 8.29
CA ALA A 220 8.22 19.40 8.77
C ALA A 220 8.25 18.78 10.18
N LEU A 221 7.48 19.35 11.11
CA LEU A 221 7.36 18.87 12.49
C LEU A 221 6.85 17.43 12.54
N GLN A 222 5.88 17.09 11.68
CA GLN A 222 5.41 15.73 11.50
C GLN A 222 6.54 14.79 11.02
N SER A 223 7.44 15.27 10.15
CA SER A 223 8.64 14.51 9.73
C SER A 223 9.67 14.39 10.87
N GLY A 224 9.64 15.34 11.80
CA GLY A 224 10.51 15.50 12.95
C GLY A 224 10.06 14.84 14.24
N LYS A 225 8.85 14.27 14.28
CA LYS A 225 8.19 13.72 15.49
C LYS A 225 8.87 12.48 16.08
N GLN A 226 10.09 12.14 15.65
CA GLN A 226 10.76 10.85 15.83
C GLN A 226 10.46 10.21 17.19
N GLY A 227 9.82 9.02 17.13
CA GLY A 227 9.39 8.26 18.30
C GLY A 227 7.95 8.51 18.77
N ARG A 228 7.20 9.42 18.13
CA ARG A 228 5.79 9.73 18.47
C ARG A 228 4.84 9.36 17.35
N SER A 229 3.65 8.85 17.69
CA SER A 229 2.59 8.60 16.71
C SER A 229 2.05 9.92 16.13
N ASN A 230 1.36 9.88 14.98
CA ASN A 230 0.71 11.10 14.46
C ASN A 230 -0.33 11.64 15.45
N GLN A 231 -0.96 10.73 16.19
CA GLN A 231 -1.96 10.99 17.21
C GLN A 231 -1.33 11.67 18.43
N ALA A 232 -0.16 11.20 18.89
CA ALA A 232 0.61 11.84 19.95
C ALA A 232 1.19 13.20 19.51
N TYR A 233 1.69 13.30 18.29
CA TYR A 233 2.11 14.57 17.68
C TYR A 233 0.97 15.60 17.64
N GLU A 234 -0.21 15.21 17.19
CA GLU A 234 -1.38 16.09 17.13
C GLU A 234 -1.75 16.60 18.52
N TYR A 235 -1.74 15.72 19.52
CA TYR A 235 -1.94 16.12 20.90
C TYR A 235 -0.94 17.20 21.36
N GLU A 236 0.35 17.06 21.03
CA GLU A 236 1.38 18.05 21.37
C GLU A 236 1.24 19.38 20.62
N VAL A 237 0.88 19.35 19.33
CA VAL A 237 0.68 20.56 18.52
C VAL A 237 -0.58 21.32 18.94
N VAL A 238 -1.69 20.63 19.21
CA VAL A 238 -2.91 21.24 19.79
C VAL A 238 -2.53 22.02 21.04
N ARG A 239 -1.74 21.40 21.92
CA ARG A 239 -1.28 22.00 23.17
C ARG A 239 -0.40 23.23 22.93
N ALA A 240 0.58 23.15 22.04
CA ALA A 240 1.46 24.28 21.72
C ALA A 240 0.72 25.49 21.11
N LEU A 241 -0.35 25.25 20.36
CA LEU A 241 -1.21 26.30 19.80
C LEU A 241 -2.15 26.93 20.85
N LEU A 242 -2.61 26.15 21.83
CA LEU A 242 -3.40 26.63 22.96
C LEU A 242 -2.61 27.61 23.84
N ASP A 243 -1.32 27.33 24.08
CA ASP A 243 -0.44 28.15 24.92
C ASP A 243 -0.08 29.52 24.29
N GLY A 244 -0.28 29.70 22.99
CA GLY A 244 0.08 30.93 22.26
C GLY A 244 -0.95 32.07 22.31
N GLU A 245 -2.07 31.93 23.03
CA GLU A 245 -3.18 32.91 23.14
C GLU A 245 -3.70 33.47 21.79
N ARG A 246 -3.81 32.65 20.74
CA ARG A 246 -4.28 33.12 19.41
C ARG A 246 -5.50 32.34 18.90
N PRO A 247 -6.73 32.91 19.04
CA PRO A 247 -7.96 32.30 18.55
C PRO A 247 -7.98 31.96 17.04
N PRO A 248 -7.38 32.75 16.13
CA PRO A 248 -7.32 32.41 14.70
C PRO A 248 -6.36 31.25 14.40
N ALA A 249 -5.26 31.11 15.13
CA ALA A 249 -4.28 30.02 14.97
C ALA A 249 -4.77 28.71 15.59
N LEU A 250 -5.66 28.77 16.58
CA LEU A 250 -6.41 27.63 17.10
C LEU A 250 -7.45 27.13 16.10
N ALA A 251 -8.15 28.02 15.40
CA ALA A 251 -9.05 27.65 14.33
C ALA A 251 -8.29 27.13 13.09
N LEU A 252 -7.11 27.69 12.78
CA LEU A 252 -6.23 27.23 11.69
C LEU A 252 -5.46 25.96 12.05
N GLY A 253 -5.05 25.78 13.29
CA GLY A 253 -4.42 24.57 13.78
C GLY A 253 -5.44 23.45 13.94
N ARG A 254 -6.64 23.74 14.45
CA ARG A 254 -7.78 22.81 14.31
C ARG A 254 -8.17 22.60 12.87
N ALA A 255 -8.07 23.56 11.95
CA ALA A 255 -8.35 23.35 10.52
C ALA A 255 -7.18 22.77 9.72
N ALA A 256 -5.97 22.74 10.27
CA ALA A 256 -4.75 22.11 9.71
C ALA A 256 -4.49 20.74 10.34
N MET A 257 -5.07 20.44 11.51
CA MET A 257 -5.12 19.12 12.14
C MET A 257 -6.46 18.41 11.87
N ALA A 258 -7.59 19.11 11.82
CA ALA A 258 -8.77 18.66 11.05
C ALA A 258 -8.56 18.83 9.54
N GLY A 259 -7.46 19.50 9.18
CA GLY A 259 -6.75 19.43 7.91
C GLY A 259 -5.58 18.45 7.95
N ARG A 260 -5.67 17.39 8.78
CA ARG A 260 -5.65 16.04 8.19
C ARG A 260 -6.46 16.19 6.93
N ASP A 261 -5.73 16.36 5.84
CA ASP A 261 -6.22 16.53 4.51
C ASP A 261 -6.61 17.97 4.13
N LEU A 262 -5.71 18.96 4.04
CA LEU A 262 -5.80 19.90 2.90
C LEU A 262 -4.94 19.38 1.75
N PHE A 263 -3.86 18.64 2.02
CA PHE A 263 -3.22 17.83 0.98
C PHE A 263 -4.11 16.66 0.60
N MET A 264 -4.80 15.91 1.49
CA MET A 264 -5.87 15.00 1.07
C MET A 264 -7.29 15.50 1.02
N VAL A 265 -7.68 16.73 1.37
CA VAL A 265 -8.95 17.27 0.86
C VAL A 265 -8.64 17.87 -0.48
N GLN A 266 -7.47 18.47 -0.73
CA GLN A 266 -7.04 18.79 -2.08
C GLN A 266 -6.67 17.53 -2.87
N PHE A 267 -6.20 16.41 -2.31
CA PHE A 267 -5.94 15.12 -3.00
C PHE A 267 -7.19 14.23 -3.05
N GLU A 268 -8.14 14.31 -2.11
CA GLU A 268 -9.50 13.73 -2.24
C GLU A 268 -10.41 14.59 -3.13
N LEU A 269 -10.21 15.91 -3.21
CA LEU A 269 -10.90 16.81 -4.16
C LEU A 269 -10.19 16.90 -5.52
N SER A 270 -8.87 16.67 -5.63
CA SER A 270 -8.15 16.56 -6.92
C SER A 270 -8.04 15.11 -7.40
N ARG A 271 -8.44 14.12 -6.59
CA ARG A 271 -9.11 12.91 -7.07
C ARG A 271 -10.49 13.29 -7.61
N GLU A 272 -10.52 14.13 -8.62
CA GLU A 272 -11.70 14.41 -9.44
C GLU A 272 -12.11 13.20 -10.32
N ALA A 273 -11.56 12.00 -10.06
CA ALA A 273 -11.88 10.78 -10.80
C ALA A 273 -11.71 9.43 -10.06
N ALA A 274 -11.66 9.37 -8.72
CA ALA A 274 -11.66 8.05 -8.06
C ALA A 274 -12.27 8.08 -6.64
N PRO A 275 -13.52 7.64 -6.44
CA PRO A 275 -14.12 7.53 -5.10
C PRO A 275 -13.68 6.26 -4.34
N ALA A 276 -12.46 6.25 -3.75
CA ALA A 276 -12.22 5.48 -2.51
C ALA A 276 -12.41 6.50 -1.38
N VAL A 277 -13.20 6.35 -0.32
CA VAL A 277 -13.37 5.22 0.60
C VAL A 277 -14.75 5.38 1.29
N PRO A 278 -15.51 4.32 1.61
CA PRO A 278 -16.80 4.43 2.29
C PRO A 278 -16.67 5.08 3.66
N ARG A 279 -15.55 4.92 4.38
CA ARG A 279 -15.32 5.55 5.69
C ARG A 279 -15.08 7.06 5.57
N SER A 280 -14.32 7.54 4.56
CA SER A 280 -14.17 8.99 4.33
C SER A 280 -15.48 9.61 3.84
N THR A 281 -16.23 8.91 2.98
CA THR A 281 -17.58 9.31 2.55
C THR A 281 -18.56 9.37 3.73
N LEU A 282 -18.54 8.36 4.59
CA LEU A 282 -19.34 8.29 5.81
C LEU A 282 -18.96 9.42 6.78
N ARG A 283 -17.65 9.65 6.96
CA ARG A 283 -17.11 10.78 7.75
C ARG A 283 -17.62 12.12 7.21
N ALA A 284 -17.57 12.32 5.90
CA ALA A 284 -18.04 13.52 5.24
C ALA A 284 -19.56 13.71 5.41
N ALA A 285 -20.35 12.65 5.27
CA ALA A 285 -21.78 12.67 5.54
C ALA A 285 -22.09 13.00 7.01
N PHE A 286 -21.39 12.37 7.95
CA PHE A 286 -21.56 12.60 9.38
C PHE A 286 -21.20 14.04 9.78
N ARG A 287 -20.16 14.61 9.17
CA ARG A 287 -19.77 16.02 9.34
C ARG A 287 -20.88 16.98 8.87
N ARG A 288 -21.65 16.61 7.86
CA ARG A 288 -22.81 17.39 7.36
C ARG A 288 -24.10 17.14 8.16
N GLY A 289 -24.12 16.15 9.03
CA GLY A 289 -25.32 15.70 9.73
C GLY A 289 -26.18 14.72 8.93
N ASP A 290 -25.70 14.23 7.78
CA ASP A 290 -26.41 13.30 6.88
C ASP A 290 -26.26 11.84 7.35
N TYR A 291 -26.50 11.56 8.64
CA TYR A 291 -26.14 10.27 9.26
C TYR A 291 -26.82 9.07 8.58
N ALA A 292 -28.12 9.14 8.37
CA ALA A 292 -28.90 8.05 7.77
C ALA A 292 -28.58 7.83 6.29
N GLU A 293 -28.16 8.88 5.56
CA GLU A 293 -27.73 8.78 4.16
C GLU A 293 -26.35 8.16 4.09
N GLY A 294 -25.38 8.67 4.87
CA GLY A 294 -24.04 8.10 4.97
C GLY A 294 -24.07 6.63 5.38
N ALA A 295 -24.89 6.28 6.38
CA ALA A 295 -25.10 4.91 6.83
C ALA A 295 -25.60 3.99 5.70
N ARG A 296 -26.61 4.43 4.93
CA ARG A 296 -27.12 3.66 3.78
C ARG A 296 -26.10 3.53 2.66
N ALA A 297 -25.37 4.60 2.37
CA ALA A 297 -24.31 4.59 1.36
C ALA A 297 -23.19 3.62 1.73
N TRP A 298 -22.78 3.60 3.01
CA TRP A 298 -21.77 2.66 3.49
C TRP A 298 -22.24 1.21 3.41
N LEU A 299 -23.49 0.92 3.84
CA LEU A 299 -24.07 -0.43 3.76
C LEU A 299 -24.22 -0.93 2.32
N ALA A 300 -24.59 -0.05 1.39
CA ALA A 300 -24.79 -0.39 -0.01
C ALA A 300 -23.52 -0.85 -0.74
N VAL A 301 -22.33 -0.53 -0.20
CA VAL A 301 -21.04 -0.87 -0.80
C VAL A 301 -20.27 -1.91 0.01
N GLN A 302 -20.87 -2.48 1.06
CA GLN A 302 -20.25 -3.57 1.80
C GLN A 302 -20.34 -4.89 1.03
N PRO A 303 -19.31 -5.74 1.13
CA PRO A 303 -19.33 -7.06 0.51
C PRO A 303 -20.38 -7.95 1.19
N SER A 304 -20.95 -8.89 0.44
CA SER A 304 -22.03 -9.75 0.94
C SER A 304 -21.62 -10.62 2.13
N VAL A 305 -20.32 -10.89 2.28
CA VAL A 305 -19.75 -11.69 3.38
C VAL A 305 -19.85 -11.02 4.75
N VAL A 306 -19.91 -9.69 4.82
CA VAL A 306 -20.07 -8.95 6.10
C VAL A 306 -21.52 -8.57 6.39
N LEU A 307 -22.44 -8.81 5.45
CA LEU A 307 -23.86 -8.52 5.57
C LEU A 307 -24.68 -9.81 5.73
N ASP A 308 -25.81 -9.72 6.43
CA ASP A 308 -26.82 -10.77 6.47
C ASP A 308 -27.79 -10.68 5.27
N GLU A 309 -28.74 -11.61 5.19
CA GLU A 309 -29.74 -11.66 4.12
C GLU A 309 -30.63 -10.41 4.02
N SER A 310 -30.68 -9.60 5.08
CA SER A 310 -31.44 -8.34 5.12
C SER A 310 -30.59 -7.11 4.76
N GLY A 311 -29.32 -7.31 4.40
CA GLY A 311 -28.38 -6.23 4.11
C GLY A 311 -27.91 -5.48 5.36
N GLN A 312 -28.08 -6.05 6.55
CA GLN A 312 -27.56 -5.50 7.79
C GLN A 312 -26.19 -6.12 8.13
N PRO A 313 -25.31 -5.44 8.87
CA PRO A 313 -24.05 -6.02 9.30
C PRO A 313 -24.26 -7.32 10.10
N ARG A 314 -23.42 -8.33 9.86
CA ARG A 314 -23.44 -9.58 10.65
C ARG A 314 -22.98 -9.36 12.08
N ASP A 315 -21.98 -8.50 12.28
CA ASP A 315 -21.50 -8.11 13.61
C ASP A 315 -22.56 -7.26 14.35
N GLU A 316 -22.91 -7.69 15.56
CA GLU A 316 -23.97 -7.06 16.35
C GLU A 316 -23.64 -5.62 16.76
N ARG A 317 -22.36 -5.29 17.00
CA ARG A 317 -21.98 -3.91 17.38
C ARG A 317 -22.17 -2.98 16.20
N LEU A 318 -21.74 -3.39 15.00
CA LEU A 318 -21.99 -2.66 13.77
C LEU A 318 -23.50 -2.57 13.47
N ARG A 319 -24.25 -3.67 13.60
CA ARG A 319 -25.70 -3.66 13.41
C ARG A 319 -26.39 -2.60 14.29
N ARG A 320 -26.04 -2.53 15.58
CA ARG A 320 -26.56 -1.50 16.50
C ARG A 320 -26.14 -0.10 16.10
N LEU A 321 -24.87 0.11 15.75
CA LEU A 321 -24.37 1.39 15.26
C LEU A 321 -25.18 1.90 14.06
N PHE A 322 -25.36 1.07 13.03
CA PHE A 322 -26.08 1.47 11.82
C PHE A 322 -27.57 1.65 12.08
N ALA A 323 -28.19 0.81 12.93
CA ALA A 323 -29.57 1.03 13.36
C ALA A 323 -29.75 2.38 14.07
N THR A 324 -28.80 2.79 14.93
CA THR A 324 -28.80 4.10 15.57
C THR A 324 -28.59 5.21 14.55
N ALA A 325 -27.60 5.11 13.66
CA ALA A 325 -27.31 6.13 12.65
C ALA A 325 -28.50 6.42 11.72
N LEU A 326 -29.31 5.41 11.40
CA LEU A 326 -30.49 5.54 10.55
C LEU A 326 -31.63 6.35 11.20
N VAL A 327 -31.65 6.47 12.52
CA VAL A 327 -32.70 7.18 13.27
C VAL A 327 -32.18 8.43 13.99
N THR A 328 -30.88 8.72 13.94
CA THR A 328 -30.27 9.92 14.52
C THR A 328 -30.71 11.17 13.77
N ASP A 329 -31.15 12.19 14.52
CA ASP A 329 -31.54 13.50 13.99
C ASP A 329 -30.44 14.52 14.33
N ALA A 330 -29.89 15.18 13.29
CA ALA A 330 -28.86 16.21 13.44
C ALA A 330 -29.31 17.44 14.24
N GLY A 331 -30.63 17.67 14.36
CA GLY A 331 -31.20 18.70 15.21
C GLY A 331 -31.35 18.32 16.68
N VAL A 332 -31.13 17.05 17.04
CA VAL A 332 -31.37 16.51 18.39
C VAL A 332 -30.05 16.01 19.00
N PRO A 333 -29.35 16.85 19.80
CA PRO A 333 -28.06 16.52 20.41
C PRO A 333 -28.04 15.19 21.20
N GLN A 334 -29.14 14.83 21.87
CA GLN A 334 -29.21 13.58 22.62
C GLN A 334 -29.11 12.34 21.71
N SER A 335 -29.64 12.43 20.48
CA SER A 335 -29.57 11.35 19.50
C SER A 335 -28.17 11.23 18.88
N GLN A 336 -27.49 12.38 18.67
CA GLN A 336 -26.08 12.44 18.26
C GLN A 336 -25.16 11.86 19.34
N LEU A 337 -25.44 12.16 20.61
CA LEU A 337 -24.69 11.61 21.75
C LEU A 337 -24.80 10.09 21.83
N GLU A 338 -25.99 9.53 21.60
CA GLU A 338 -26.18 8.08 21.50
C GLU A 338 -25.41 7.48 20.31
N LEU A 339 -25.43 8.15 19.15
CA LEU A 339 -24.63 7.73 18.00
C LEU A 339 -23.13 7.74 18.32
N CYS A 340 -22.61 8.74 19.05
CA CYS A 340 -21.22 8.75 19.51
C CYS A 340 -20.87 7.54 20.38
N ARG A 341 -21.76 7.14 21.30
CA ARG A 341 -21.55 5.93 22.12
C ARG A 341 -21.42 4.69 21.25
N ARG A 342 -22.33 4.52 20.28
CA ARG A 342 -22.29 3.36 19.37
C ARG A 342 -21.06 3.36 18.48
N LEU A 343 -20.59 4.53 18.06
CA LEU A 343 -19.34 4.64 17.33
C LEU A 343 -18.16 4.16 18.18
N ILE A 344 -18.06 4.60 19.44
CA ILE A 344 -17.00 4.18 20.36
C ILE A 344 -17.10 2.67 20.66
N GLU A 345 -18.29 2.15 20.95
CA GLU A 345 -18.52 0.70 21.18
C GLU A 345 -18.15 -0.17 19.96
N ALA A 346 -18.33 0.36 18.74
CA ALA A 346 -17.93 -0.31 17.50
C ALA A 346 -16.43 -0.10 17.17
N GLY A 347 -15.71 0.67 17.97
CA GLY A 347 -14.31 1.02 17.74
C GLY A 347 -14.11 2.12 16.67
N TRP A 348 -15.13 2.86 16.28
CA TRP A 348 -15.10 3.90 15.23
C TRP A 348 -14.84 5.29 15.83
N ALA A 349 -13.77 5.40 16.61
CA ALA A 349 -13.44 6.61 17.37
C ALA A 349 -13.17 7.84 16.49
N ASP A 350 -12.54 7.68 15.34
CA ASP A 350 -12.32 8.74 14.35
C ASP A 350 -13.62 9.41 13.86
N LEU A 351 -14.70 8.64 13.73
CA LEU A 351 -16.03 9.12 13.37
C LEU A 351 -16.74 9.72 14.59
N ALA A 352 -16.53 9.17 15.79
CA ALA A 352 -17.06 9.74 17.03
C ALA A 352 -16.55 11.17 17.25
N GLU A 353 -15.25 11.42 17.00
CA GLU A 353 -14.64 12.74 17.10
C GLU A 353 -15.34 13.78 16.22
N VAL A 354 -15.75 13.40 15.00
CA VAL A 354 -16.48 14.30 14.09
C VAL A 354 -17.82 14.77 14.67
N LEU A 355 -18.51 13.92 15.42
CA LEU A 355 -19.77 14.28 16.07
C LEU A 355 -19.53 15.11 17.34
N LEU A 356 -18.49 14.77 18.11
CA LEU A 356 -18.14 15.44 19.36
C LEU A 356 -17.78 16.92 19.16
N ASP A 357 -17.15 17.25 18.04
CA ASP A 357 -16.90 18.64 17.62
C ASP A 357 -18.19 19.48 17.57
N GLY A 358 -19.28 18.90 17.04
CA GLY A 358 -20.59 19.55 16.99
C GLY A 358 -21.28 19.61 18.36
N LEU A 359 -21.15 18.55 19.16
CA LEU A 359 -21.76 18.42 20.49
C LEU A 359 -21.17 19.37 21.53
N GLY A 360 -19.90 19.77 21.40
CA GLY A 360 -19.26 20.70 22.34
C GLY A 360 -19.97 22.06 22.45
N SER A 361 -20.63 22.53 21.38
CA SER A 361 -21.47 23.74 21.46
C SER A 361 -22.81 23.48 22.16
N ALA A 362 -23.45 22.33 21.91
CA ALA A 362 -24.68 21.94 22.59
C ALA A 362 -24.48 21.71 24.10
N ALA A 363 -23.33 21.18 24.50
CA ALA A 363 -22.94 21.00 25.90
C ALA A 363 -22.81 22.35 26.64
N ARG A 364 -22.15 23.33 26.03
CA ARG A 364 -22.03 24.70 26.61
C ARG A 364 -23.37 25.40 26.77
N GLU A 365 -24.34 25.05 25.93
CA GLU A 365 -25.72 25.55 25.99
C GLU A 365 -26.62 24.73 26.94
N GLY A 366 -26.09 23.67 27.59
CA GLY A 366 -26.85 22.80 28.49
C GLY A 366 -27.88 21.91 27.80
N ARG A 367 -27.76 21.69 26.48
CA ARG A 367 -28.66 20.82 25.71
C ARG A 367 -28.31 19.33 25.82
N VAL A 368 -27.09 19.03 26.23
CA VAL A 368 -26.58 17.69 26.58
C VAL A 368 -25.71 17.80 27.82
N ASP A 369 -25.51 16.68 28.49
CA ASP A 369 -24.60 16.59 29.62
C ASP A 369 -23.15 16.81 29.15
N ALA A 370 -22.53 17.88 29.65
CA ALA A 370 -21.16 18.24 29.31
C ALA A 370 -20.14 17.21 29.80
N ALA A 371 -20.39 16.58 30.97
CA ALA A 371 -19.49 15.57 31.52
C ALA A 371 -19.48 14.31 30.65
N GLU A 372 -20.64 13.96 30.09
CA GLU A 372 -20.75 12.83 29.16
C GLU A 372 -20.07 13.11 27.82
N VAL A 373 -20.19 14.32 27.27
CA VAL A 373 -19.47 14.72 26.05
C VAL A 373 -17.96 14.68 26.27
N GLU A 374 -17.48 15.20 27.41
CA GLU A 374 -16.06 15.16 27.78
C GLU A 374 -15.55 13.73 27.93
N ARG A 375 -16.31 12.86 28.60
CA ARG A 375 -15.98 11.43 28.74
C ARG A 375 -15.86 10.72 27.39
N LEU A 376 -16.77 10.98 26.45
CA LEU A 376 -16.73 10.37 25.12
C LEU A 376 -15.62 10.94 24.24
N ASP A 377 -15.29 12.23 24.35
CA ASP A 377 -14.12 12.82 23.67
C ASP A 377 -12.82 12.21 24.18
N LEU A 378 -12.69 12.05 25.50
CA LEU A 378 -11.54 11.39 26.10
C LEU A 378 -11.43 9.93 25.66
N ALA A 379 -12.52 9.16 25.71
CA ALA A 379 -12.54 7.77 25.25
C ALA A 379 -12.18 7.62 23.77
N SER A 380 -12.73 8.48 22.91
CA SER A 380 -12.40 8.51 21.49
C SER A 380 -10.91 8.76 21.26
N ARG A 381 -10.34 9.78 21.92
CA ARG A 381 -8.91 10.11 21.81
C ARG A 381 -8.03 8.99 22.36
N ALA A 382 -8.41 8.36 23.46
CA ALA A 382 -7.69 7.25 24.05
C ALA A 382 -7.61 6.04 23.10
N ILE A 383 -8.72 5.65 22.45
CA ILE A 383 -8.73 4.58 21.45
C ILE A 383 -7.81 4.91 20.26
N GLN A 384 -7.86 6.15 19.78
CA GLN A 384 -6.98 6.59 18.69
C GLN A 384 -5.51 6.61 19.11
N ALA A 385 -5.20 7.02 20.34
CA ALA A 385 -3.85 7.03 20.89
C ALA A 385 -3.30 5.60 21.04
N ILE A 386 -4.09 4.66 21.59
CA ILE A 386 -3.71 3.24 21.68
C ILE A 386 -3.33 2.71 20.30
N SER A 387 -4.17 2.95 19.30
CA SER A 387 -3.95 2.44 17.93
C SER A 387 -2.70 3.07 17.28
N GLY A 388 -2.52 4.39 17.45
CA GLY A 388 -1.35 5.11 16.93
C GLY A 388 -0.04 4.71 17.60
N GLU A 389 -0.04 4.49 18.91
CA GLU A 389 1.16 4.06 19.64
C GLU A 389 1.50 2.59 19.36
N ILE A 390 0.49 1.72 19.15
CA ILE A 390 0.73 0.36 18.65
C ILE A 390 1.50 0.41 17.32
N ASP A 391 1.06 1.24 16.37
CA ASP A 391 1.74 1.38 15.07
C ASP A 391 3.19 1.85 15.23
N GLU A 392 3.47 2.81 16.11
CA GLU A 392 4.84 3.26 16.35
C GLU A 392 5.69 2.23 17.09
N VAL A 393 5.15 1.49 18.06
CA VAL A 393 5.84 0.39 18.75
C VAL A 393 6.29 -0.65 17.73
N VAL A 394 5.36 -1.13 16.90
CA VAL A 394 5.66 -2.13 15.89
C VAL A 394 6.60 -1.56 14.82
N GLY A 395 6.37 -0.32 14.39
CA GLY A 395 7.24 0.37 13.42
C GLY A 395 8.66 0.58 13.95
N ALA A 396 8.83 0.90 15.24
CA ALA A 396 10.14 1.05 15.88
C ALA A 396 10.90 -0.29 15.92
N LEU A 397 10.22 -1.37 16.32
CA LEU A 397 10.75 -2.74 16.31
C LEU A 397 11.23 -3.16 14.93
N PHE A 398 10.39 -2.95 13.90
CA PHE A 398 10.74 -3.24 12.51
C PHE A 398 12.00 -2.50 12.06
N ARG A 399 12.20 -1.26 12.53
CA ARG A 399 13.35 -0.42 12.19
C ARG A 399 14.57 -0.67 13.09
N GLY A 400 14.51 -1.64 14.00
CA GLY A 400 15.57 -1.90 14.99
C GLY A 400 15.83 -0.71 15.91
N ARG A 401 14.83 0.17 16.07
CA ARG A 401 14.91 1.34 16.94
C ARG A 401 14.35 0.98 18.30
N SER A 402 15.00 1.47 19.37
CA SER A 402 14.42 1.38 20.71
C SER A 402 13.08 2.10 20.70
N VAL A 403 12.03 1.40 21.12
CA VAL A 403 10.73 2.01 21.45
C VAL A 403 11.00 3.04 22.54
N TRP A 404 10.52 4.27 22.34
CA TRP A 404 10.73 5.35 23.29
C TRP A 404 10.20 4.94 24.66
N SER A 405 10.88 5.34 25.74
CA SER A 405 10.30 5.17 27.07
C SER A 405 9.26 6.26 27.25
N LEU A 406 8.00 5.92 27.50
CA LEU A 406 6.95 6.86 27.92
C LEU A 406 7.26 7.57 29.26
N ASP A 407 8.45 7.36 29.84
CA ASP A 407 8.85 8.06 31.06
C ASP A 407 8.93 9.57 30.81
N PRO A 408 8.23 10.38 31.63
CA PRO A 408 8.28 11.84 31.51
C PRO A 408 9.72 12.34 31.66
N TYR A 409 10.13 13.24 30.76
CA TYR A 409 11.43 13.92 30.81
C TYR A 409 11.67 14.53 32.19
N ASP A 410 12.69 14.03 32.89
CA ASP A 410 13.21 14.63 34.11
C ASP A 410 14.30 15.65 33.75
N PRO A 411 14.04 16.98 33.86
CA PRO A 411 15.04 18.00 33.58
C PRO A 411 16.26 17.93 34.51
N ASP A 412 16.13 17.31 35.68
CA ASP A 412 17.20 17.17 36.66
C ASP A 412 18.04 15.89 36.45
N ASP A 413 17.60 14.99 35.57
CA ASP A 413 18.38 13.83 35.12
C ASP A 413 18.43 13.73 33.57
N PRO A 414 19.15 14.63 32.89
CA PRO A 414 19.29 14.62 31.44
C PRO A 414 20.02 13.36 30.89
N MET A 415 20.52 12.50 31.78
CA MET A 415 21.20 11.23 31.47
C MET A 415 20.41 10.00 31.94
N GLY A 416 19.29 10.20 32.64
CA GLY A 416 18.46 9.19 33.29
C GLY A 416 17.44 8.52 32.38
N VAL A 417 17.71 8.49 31.07
CA VAL A 417 16.97 7.63 30.15
C VAL A 417 17.40 6.20 30.45
N GLU A 418 16.79 5.58 31.47
CA GLU A 418 16.79 4.12 31.54
C GLU A 418 16.24 3.66 30.20
N ARG A 419 17.10 3.01 29.41
CA ARG A 419 16.68 2.38 28.17
C ARG A 419 15.58 1.40 28.56
N SER A 420 14.32 1.77 28.28
CA SER A 420 13.19 0.85 28.33
C SER A 420 13.66 -0.44 27.65
N PRO A 421 13.52 -1.61 28.31
CA PRO A 421 14.04 -2.87 27.77
C PRO A 421 13.53 -3.00 26.34
N ASN A 422 14.48 -3.06 25.40
CA ASN A 422 14.14 -3.22 24.00
C ASN A 422 13.30 -4.49 23.90
N PRO A 423 12.09 -4.45 23.29
CA PRO A 423 11.28 -5.64 23.15
C PRO A 423 11.93 -6.56 22.12
N ASP A 424 12.95 -7.31 22.56
CA ASP A 424 13.68 -8.26 21.72
C ASP A 424 12.84 -9.53 21.43
N ASP A 425 11.70 -9.69 22.12
CA ASP A 425 10.77 -10.80 21.97
C ASP A 425 9.30 -10.37 22.14
N ILE A 426 8.37 -11.28 21.81
CA ILE A 426 6.94 -11.03 21.92
C ILE A 426 6.48 -10.73 23.36
N ALA A 427 7.21 -11.19 24.39
CA ALA A 427 6.84 -10.87 25.78
C ALA A 427 7.10 -9.40 26.08
N GLY A 428 8.24 -8.86 25.64
CA GLY A 428 8.53 -7.44 25.75
C GLY A 428 7.52 -6.56 24.99
N VAL A 429 7.04 -7.02 23.82
CA VAL A 429 5.97 -6.32 23.10
C VAL A 429 4.71 -6.27 23.94
N LEU A 430 4.26 -7.40 24.48
CA LEU A 430 3.09 -7.45 25.35
C LEU A 430 3.27 -6.56 26.57
N ASP A 431 4.45 -6.51 27.20
CA ASP A 431 4.69 -5.62 28.33
C ASP A 431 4.68 -4.13 27.94
N ALA A 432 5.15 -3.78 26.74
CA ALA A 432 5.03 -2.42 26.20
C ALA A 432 3.56 -2.05 25.96
N LEU A 433 2.78 -2.96 25.38
CA LEU A 433 1.35 -2.79 25.18
C LEU A 433 0.60 -2.70 26.52
N THR A 434 0.96 -3.49 27.52
CA THR A 434 0.38 -3.40 28.87
C THR A 434 0.62 -2.03 29.49
N ARG A 435 1.82 -1.46 29.34
CA ARG A 435 2.12 -0.09 29.82
C ARG A 435 1.28 0.95 29.08
N LEU A 436 1.22 0.86 27.76
CA LEU A 436 0.39 1.73 26.92
C LEU A 436 -1.09 1.68 27.34
N LEU A 437 -1.63 0.47 27.54
CA LEU A 437 -3.01 0.27 27.94
C LEU A 437 -3.28 0.69 29.38
N ARG A 438 -2.30 0.65 30.29
CA ARG A 438 -2.46 1.24 31.63
C ARG A 438 -2.59 2.76 31.57
N GLU A 439 -1.93 3.40 30.60
CA GLU A 439 -2.00 4.85 30.41
C GLU A 439 -3.33 5.28 29.80
N PHE A 440 -3.75 4.65 28.68
CA PHE A 440 -4.91 5.09 27.90
C PHE A 440 -6.16 4.22 28.08
N GLY A 441 -6.02 2.99 28.56
CA GLY A 441 -7.09 1.99 28.63
C GLY A 441 -8.28 2.37 29.52
N PRO A 442 -8.08 2.92 30.74
CA PRO A 442 -9.20 3.34 31.59
C PRO A 442 -10.08 4.39 30.90
N ASP A 443 -9.46 5.34 30.21
CA ASP A 443 -10.17 6.37 29.44
C ASP A 443 -10.88 5.79 28.22
N ALA A 444 -10.30 4.79 27.57
CA ALA A 444 -10.93 4.01 26.49
C ALA A 444 -12.07 3.08 26.98
N GLY A 445 -12.31 2.99 28.30
CA GLY A 445 -13.32 2.12 28.89
C GLY A 445 -12.92 0.64 28.97
N LEU A 446 -11.61 0.34 28.93
CA LEU A 446 -11.08 -1.00 29.13
C LEU A 446 -11.07 -1.37 30.61
N ASP A 447 -11.38 -2.63 30.91
CA ASP A 447 -11.33 -3.19 32.27
C ASP A 447 -9.88 -3.44 32.70
N ASP A 448 -9.54 -3.13 33.94
CA ASP A 448 -8.22 -3.38 34.52
C ASP A 448 -7.84 -4.87 34.45
N GLU A 449 -8.81 -5.79 34.61
CA GLU A 449 -8.58 -7.24 34.49
C GLU A 449 -8.17 -7.63 33.06
N LEU A 450 -8.71 -6.97 32.02
CA LEU A 450 -8.31 -7.19 30.63
C LEU A 450 -6.88 -6.69 30.37
N ILE A 451 -6.53 -5.55 30.94
CA ILE A 451 -5.18 -4.95 30.81
C ILE A 451 -4.15 -5.82 31.53
N GLU A 452 -4.45 -6.29 32.74
CA GLU A 452 -3.56 -7.17 33.51
C GLU A 452 -3.36 -8.54 32.86
N GLY A 453 -4.39 -9.08 32.20
CA GLY A 453 -4.33 -10.36 31.48
C GLY A 453 -3.53 -10.35 30.18
N LEU A 454 -3.05 -9.20 29.71
CA LEU A 454 -2.38 -9.08 28.41
C LEU A 454 -1.07 -9.89 28.32
N SER A 455 -0.25 -9.87 29.38
CA SER A 455 1.02 -10.61 29.39
C SER A 455 0.81 -12.14 29.35
N ASP A 456 -0.38 -12.61 29.75
CA ASP A 456 -0.81 -14.02 29.75
C ASP A 456 -1.50 -14.45 28.45
N SER A 457 -1.47 -13.61 27.41
CA SER A 457 -2.06 -13.94 26.10
C SER A 457 -1.59 -15.31 25.58
N PRO A 458 -2.50 -16.22 25.20
CA PRO A 458 -2.13 -17.55 24.70
C PRO A 458 -1.22 -17.44 23.49
N ARG A 459 -0.20 -18.30 23.41
CA ARG A 459 0.81 -18.27 22.34
C ARG A 459 0.89 -19.60 21.62
N VAL A 460 0.78 -19.56 20.30
CA VAL A 460 1.02 -20.68 19.41
C VAL A 460 2.51 -20.71 19.11
N ARG A 461 3.19 -21.82 19.45
CA ARG A 461 4.64 -21.98 19.23
C ARG A 461 4.94 -22.96 18.11
N TYR A 462 5.85 -22.57 17.23
CA TYR A 462 6.37 -23.38 16.13
C TYR A 462 7.78 -23.89 16.45
N GLY A 463 7.87 -24.74 17.48
CA GLY A 463 9.15 -25.17 18.01
C GLY A 463 9.96 -23.98 18.53
N PRO A 464 11.29 -23.92 18.29
CA PRO A 464 12.08 -22.75 18.64
C PRO A 464 11.94 -21.60 17.63
N ILE A 465 11.32 -21.83 16.46
CA ILE A 465 11.47 -21.00 15.26
C ILE A 465 10.62 -19.73 15.33
N ALA A 466 9.39 -19.82 15.82
CA ALA A 466 8.48 -18.69 15.84
C ALA A 466 7.39 -18.87 16.90
N ALA A 467 6.82 -17.77 17.36
CA ALA A 467 5.59 -17.76 18.13
C ALA A 467 4.64 -16.68 17.62
N VAL A 468 3.34 -16.96 17.72
CA VAL A 468 2.28 -16.01 17.39
C VAL A 468 1.31 -15.96 18.57
N VAL A 469 0.90 -14.77 18.97
CA VAL A 469 -0.18 -14.58 19.95
C VAL A 469 -1.48 -15.04 19.29
N ALA A 470 -2.25 -15.88 19.98
CA ALA A 470 -3.52 -16.37 19.45
C ALA A 470 -4.42 -15.17 19.09
N PRO A 471 -4.78 -14.99 17.80
CA PRO A 471 -5.37 -13.74 17.32
C PRO A 471 -6.89 -13.65 17.56
N GLY A 472 -7.53 -14.78 17.89
CA GLY A 472 -8.96 -14.85 18.22
C GLY A 472 -9.90 -14.48 17.05
N PRO A 473 -11.18 -14.16 17.31
CA PRO A 473 -11.76 -13.93 18.64
C PRO A 473 -12.09 -15.21 19.43
N PHE A 474 -12.15 -16.37 18.77
CA PHE A 474 -12.45 -17.65 19.42
C PHE A 474 -11.39 -18.71 19.11
N HIS A 475 -11.24 -19.67 20.00
CA HIS A 475 -10.36 -20.81 19.80
C HIS A 475 -10.91 -21.75 18.73
N GLY A 476 -10.07 -22.13 17.78
CA GLY A 476 -10.40 -23.12 16.77
C GLY A 476 -10.09 -24.55 17.21
N VAL A 477 -10.38 -25.50 16.32
CA VAL A 477 -10.13 -26.94 16.54
C VAL A 477 -8.68 -27.24 16.91
N ARG A 478 -7.73 -26.47 16.37
CA ARG A 478 -6.31 -26.71 16.59
C ARG A 478 -5.81 -26.06 17.88
N ASP A 479 -6.41 -24.96 18.33
CA ASP A 479 -6.09 -24.35 19.62
C ASP A 479 -6.42 -25.34 20.73
N GLN A 480 -7.54 -26.05 20.60
CA GLN A 480 -7.90 -27.15 21.51
C GLN A 480 -6.90 -28.31 21.45
N GLN A 481 -6.44 -28.70 20.26
CA GLN A 481 -5.40 -29.74 20.12
C GLN A 481 -4.06 -29.33 20.74
N LEU A 482 -3.76 -28.03 20.75
CA LEU A 482 -2.58 -27.44 21.38
C LEU A 482 -2.79 -27.18 22.89
N GLY A 483 -4.00 -27.36 23.41
CA GLY A 483 -4.34 -27.12 24.81
C GLY A 483 -4.41 -25.64 25.18
N LEU A 484 -4.74 -24.76 24.22
CA LEU A 484 -4.86 -23.31 24.43
C LEU A 484 -6.25 -22.90 24.95
N GLY A 485 -7.30 -23.66 24.60
CA GLY A 485 -8.68 -23.45 25.03
C GLY A 485 -9.65 -24.38 24.28
N ASP A 486 -10.91 -24.45 24.70
CA ASP A 486 -11.91 -25.28 23.99
C ASP A 486 -12.45 -24.56 22.74
N VAL A 487 -12.83 -25.34 21.73
CA VAL A 487 -13.33 -24.78 20.45
C VAL A 487 -14.56 -23.91 20.70
N GLY A 488 -14.52 -22.68 20.19
CA GLY A 488 -15.59 -21.70 20.33
C GLY A 488 -15.49 -20.82 21.59
N ASP A 489 -14.61 -21.14 22.54
CA ASP A 489 -14.34 -20.25 23.68
C ASP A 489 -13.62 -18.98 23.21
N ALA A 490 -13.90 -17.85 23.87
CA ALA A 490 -13.23 -16.59 23.59
C ALA A 490 -11.74 -16.66 23.95
N VAL A 491 -10.89 -16.11 23.08
CA VAL A 491 -9.44 -16.03 23.33
C VAL A 491 -9.14 -14.87 24.29
N PRO A 492 -8.52 -15.11 25.45
CA PRO A 492 -8.20 -14.05 26.43
C PRO A 492 -7.00 -13.18 26.01
N GLY A 493 -6.66 -12.20 26.85
CA GLY A 493 -5.47 -11.34 26.66
C GLY A 493 -5.64 -10.37 25.50
N LEU A 494 -4.62 -10.30 24.62
CA LEU A 494 -4.58 -9.34 23.50
C LEU A 494 -5.75 -9.48 22.54
N ALA A 495 -6.22 -10.71 22.27
CA ALA A 495 -7.39 -10.91 21.42
C ALA A 495 -8.66 -10.32 22.04
N ALA A 496 -8.85 -10.45 23.37
CA ALA A 496 -9.98 -9.87 24.07
C ALA A 496 -9.91 -8.34 24.12
N VAL A 497 -8.72 -7.77 24.37
CA VAL A 497 -8.51 -6.31 24.34
C VAL A 497 -8.78 -5.76 22.93
N ALA A 498 -8.20 -6.37 21.90
CA ALA A 498 -8.41 -5.96 20.52
C ALA A 498 -9.90 -6.07 20.16
N LEU A 499 -10.55 -7.17 20.50
CA LEU A 499 -11.99 -7.33 20.28
C LEU A 499 -12.77 -6.20 20.97
N GLU A 500 -12.42 -5.81 22.19
CA GLU A 500 -13.16 -4.75 22.89
C GLU A 500 -12.96 -3.36 22.29
N LEU A 501 -11.78 -3.10 21.71
CA LEU A 501 -11.52 -1.93 20.88
C LEU A 501 -12.16 -2.00 19.47
N GLY A 502 -12.88 -3.08 19.15
CA GLY A 502 -13.44 -3.31 17.81
C GLY A 502 -12.37 -3.61 16.77
N ARG A 503 -11.28 -4.25 17.17
CA ARG A 503 -10.10 -4.55 16.36
C ARG A 503 -9.80 -6.03 16.25
N PHE A 504 -9.00 -6.37 15.26
CA PHE A 504 -8.28 -7.61 15.11
C PHE A 504 -6.79 -7.33 15.28
N ALA A 505 -6.10 -8.12 16.09
CA ALA A 505 -4.69 -7.97 16.40
C ALA A 505 -3.93 -9.25 16.06
N LEU A 506 -2.85 -9.12 15.30
CA LEU A 506 -1.95 -10.23 14.98
C LEU A 506 -0.54 -9.83 15.35
N PHE A 507 0.06 -10.53 16.31
CA PHE A 507 1.42 -10.25 16.78
C PHE A 507 2.21 -11.55 16.90
N GLY A 508 3.50 -11.50 16.54
CA GLY A 508 4.37 -12.66 16.62
C GLY A 508 5.84 -12.32 16.49
N ASP A 509 6.67 -13.32 16.73
CA ASP A 509 8.12 -13.25 16.56
C ASP A 509 8.64 -14.51 15.85
N ALA A 510 9.82 -14.38 15.25
CA ALA A 510 10.52 -15.47 14.59
C ALA A 510 12.02 -15.37 14.83
N ILE A 511 12.74 -16.49 14.92
CA ILE A 511 14.20 -16.53 15.10
C ILE A 511 14.85 -15.65 14.04
N GLY A 512 15.68 -14.71 14.50
CA GLY A 512 16.44 -13.83 13.61
C GLY A 512 15.63 -12.65 13.04
N ARG A 513 14.37 -12.47 13.47
CA ARG A 513 13.54 -11.31 13.16
C ARG A 513 13.09 -10.65 14.47
N ALA A 514 12.94 -9.32 14.45
CA ALA A 514 12.28 -8.62 15.54
C ALA A 514 10.81 -9.04 15.62
N PRO A 515 10.17 -8.96 16.79
CA PRO A 515 8.73 -9.09 16.90
C PRO A 515 8.02 -8.08 15.99
N ASP A 516 6.87 -8.49 15.47
CA ASP A 516 6.06 -7.69 14.56
C ASP A 516 4.57 -7.87 14.87
N GLY A 517 3.75 -6.99 14.34
CA GLY A 517 2.31 -7.13 14.41
C GLY A 517 1.54 -6.20 13.51
N THR A 518 0.23 -6.40 13.46
CA THR A 518 -0.72 -5.54 12.77
C THR A 518 -2.00 -5.41 13.59
N LEU A 519 -2.64 -4.26 13.49
CA LEU A 519 -3.91 -3.95 14.11
C LEU A 519 -4.87 -3.49 13.03
N LEU A 520 -6.02 -4.16 12.89
CA LEU A 520 -7.00 -3.88 11.84
C LEU A 520 -8.38 -3.61 12.43
N LEU A 521 -9.18 -2.74 11.81
CA LEU A 521 -10.59 -2.59 12.15
C LEU A 521 -11.33 -3.90 11.87
N ARG A 522 -12.00 -4.50 12.86
CA ARG A 522 -12.76 -5.73 12.64
C ARG A 522 -14.16 -5.42 12.10
N LEU A 523 -14.56 -6.11 11.04
CA LEU A 523 -15.92 -6.06 10.49
C LEU A 523 -16.75 -7.29 10.87
N TRP A 524 -16.17 -8.48 10.74
CA TRP A 524 -16.85 -9.75 11.02
C TRP A 524 -15.84 -10.89 11.18
N SER A 525 -16.19 -11.94 11.93
CA SER A 525 -15.39 -13.17 11.98
C SER A 525 -16.31 -14.39 11.86
N GLU A 526 -15.89 -15.42 11.12
CA GLU A 526 -16.65 -16.66 10.94
C GLU A 526 -15.74 -17.87 10.75
N GLU A 527 -16.20 -19.06 11.15
CA GLU A 527 -15.54 -20.31 10.78
C GLU A 527 -15.97 -20.74 9.37
N ARG A 528 -15.00 -21.16 8.56
CA ARG A 528 -15.24 -21.79 7.27
C ARG A 528 -14.38 -23.02 7.06
N SER A 529 -14.83 -23.86 6.14
CA SER A 529 -14.07 -25.00 5.63
C SER A 529 -14.47 -25.28 4.20
N GLY A 530 -13.57 -25.93 3.46
CA GLY A 530 -13.77 -26.25 2.06
C GLY A 530 -12.66 -27.14 1.53
N GLU A 531 -12.58 -27.23 0.22
CA GLU A 531 -11.57 -28.01 -0.48
C GLU A 531 -11.16 -27.30 -1.77
N HIS A 532 -9.86 -27.27 -2.05
CA HIS A 532 -9.31 -26.81 -3.33
C HIS A 532 -8.39 -27.87 -3.93
N LEU A 533 -8.64 -28.23 -5.19
CA LEU A 533 -7.85 -29.20 -5.93
C LEU A 533 -7.62 -30.53 -5.16
N GLY A 534 -8.63 -31.04 -4.46
CA GLY A 534 -8.51 -32.27 -3.67
C GLY A 534 -7.95 -32.10 -2.26
N ALA A 535 -7.55 -30.89 -1.85
CA ALA A 535 -6.99 -30.63 -0.52
C ALA A 535 -7.98 -29.88 0.37
N PRO A 536 -8.33 -30.43 1.56
CA PRO A 536 -9.25 -29.76 2.48
C PRO A 536 -8.57 -28.62 3.22
N TRP A 537 -9.35 -27.60 3.56
CA TRP A 537 -8.96 -26.49 4.42
C TRP A 537 -10.07 -26.15 5.42
N SER A 538 -9.70 -25.55 6.55
CA SER A 538 -10.64 -25.04 7.55
C SER A 538 -9.98 -23.98 8.44
N GLY A 539 -10.75 -23.01 8.90
CA GLY A 539 -10.26 -22.00 9.84
C GLY A 539 -11.23 -20.86 10.12
N VAL A 540 -10.82 -19.96 11.00
CA VAL A 540 -11.53 -18.71 11.31
C VAL A 540 -11.08 -17.63 10.33
N ILE A 541 -12.04 -17.01 9.67
CA ILE A 541 -11.81 -15.87 8.78
C ILE A 541 -12.20 -14.62 9.53
N THR A 542 -11.32 -13.62 9.53
CA THR A 542 -11.65 -12.28 10.03
C THR A 542 -11.63 -11.28 8.89
N TRP A 543 -12.79 -10.68 8.62
CA TRP A 543 -12.97 -9.60 7.66
C TRP A 543 -12.65 -8.26 8.35
N CYS A 544 -11.76 -7.50 7.76
CA CYS A 544 -11.22 -6.26 8.31
C CYS A 544 -11.56 -5.06 7.43
N GLY A 545 -11.63 -3.87 8.02
CA GLY A 545 -11.99 -2.61 7.37
C GLY A 545 -10.86 -1.59 7.38
N GLY A 546 -9.64 -2.02 7.01
CA GLY A 546 -8.43 -1.21 7.01
C GLY A 546 -7.48 -1.51 8.18
N ALA A 547 -6.18 -1.53 7.88
CA ALA A 547 -5.11 -1.53 8.87
C ALA A 547 -4.96 -0.15 9.54
N GLU A 548 -4.82 -0.15 10.87
CA GLU A 548 -4.47 1.04 11.66
C GLU A 548 -3.02 0.99 12.16
N ALA A 549 -2.47 -0.22 12.27
CA ALA A 549 -1.04 -0.47 12.41
C ALA A 549 -0.64 -1.51 11.36
N ASP A 550 0.23 -1.12 10.45
CA ASP A 550 0.68 -1.98 9.34
C ASP A 550 1.61 -3.09 9.84
N GLY A 551 1.62 -4.25 9.18
CA GLY A 551 2.65 -5.27 9.42
C GLY A 551 3.99 -4.91 8.79
N ALA A 552 5.07 -5.63 9.12
CA ALA A 552 6.40 -5.42 8.53
C ALA A 552 6.37 -5.58 7.00
N ARG A 553 5.55 -6.50 6.50
CA ARG A 553 5.35 -6.72 5.05
C ARG A 553 4.71 -5.48 4.39
N SER A 554 3.63 -4.93 4.96
CA SER A 554 2.99 -3.70 4.50
C SER A 554 3.93 -2.49 4.53
N ARG A 555 4.71 -2.33 5.62
CA ARG A 555 5.74 -1.27 5.73
C ARG A 555 6.89 -1.42 4.73
N GLY A 556 7.13 -2.62 4.20
CA GLY A 556 8.13 -2.92 3.19
C GLY A 556 7.72 -2.57 1.75
N ALA A 557 6.65 -1.80 1.56
CA ALA A 557 6.07 -1.40 0.27
C ALA A 557 5.26 -2.48 -0.47
N GLY A 558 4.91 -3.59 0.19
CA GLY A 558 3.95 -4.55 -0.36
C GLY A 558 2.61 -4.43 0.36
N GLU A 559 1.58 -3.93 -0.31
CA GLU A 559 0.21 -3.95 0.24
C GLU A 559 -0.21 -5.40 0.51
N VAL A 560 -0.61 -5.69 1.76
CA VAL A 560 -1.07 -7.02 2.18
C VAL A 560 -2.57 -6.92 2.43
N SER A 561 -3.37 -7.49 1.52
CA SER A 561 -4.83 -7.52 1.66
C SER A 561 -5.35 -8.79 2.34
N GLY A 562 -4.49 -9.77 2.61
CA GLY A 562 -4.82 -10.96 3.39
C GLY A 562 -3.57 -11.66 3.91
N ALA A 563 -3.74 -12.46 4.97
CA ALA A 563 -2.68 -13.36 5.42
C ALA A 563 -3.23 -14.58 6.17
N ALA A 564 -2.74 -15.75 5.76
CA ALA A 564 -3.01 -17.02 6.40
C ALA A 564 -2.28 -17.17 7.73
N LEU A 565 -3.04 -17.65 8.70
CA LEU A 565 -2.65 -17.86 10.08
C LEU A 565 -2.67 -19.36 10.40
N HIS A 566 -2.29 -19.68 11.64
CA HIS A 566 -2.25 -21.07 12.09
C HIS A 566 -3.61 -21.76 12.02
N GLU A 567 -4.69 -20.99 12.21
CA GLU A 567 -6.07 -21.45 12.36
C GLU A 567 -7.07 -20.75 11.46
N GLY A 568 -6.61 -20.00 10.46
CA GLY A 568 -7.51 -19.11 9.74
C GLY A 568 -6.78 -18.18 8.82
N TYR A 569 -7.41 -17.07 8.49
CA TYR A 569 -6.79 -15.94 7.81
C TYR A 569 -7.59 -14.67 8.09
N TRP A 570 -7.02 -13.52 7.79
CA TRP A 570 -7.76 -12.27 7.73
C TRP A 570 -7.72 -11.71 6.30
N ILE A 571 -8.71 -10.88 5.97
CA ILE A 571 -8.78 -10.14 4.71
C ILE A 571 -9.11 -8.69 5.02
N ASP A 572 -8.33 -7.76 4.49
CA ASP A 572 -8.61 -6.32 4.53
C ASP A 572 -9.49 -5.92 3.33
N VAL A 573 -10.76 -5.65 3.63
CA VAL A 573 -11.77 -5.24 2.66
C VAL A 573 -11.47 -3.86 2.08
N GLU A 574 -10.82 -2.97 2.85
CA GLU A 574 -10.51 -1.62 2.36
C GLU A 574 -9.31 -1.60 1.42
N ALA A 575 -8.34 -2.50 1.60
CA ALA A 575 -7.26 -2.71 0.62
C ALA A 575 -7.83 -3.16 -0.74
N GLU A 576 -8.71 -4.16 -0.76
CA GLU A 576 -9.35 -4.61 -2.01
C GLU A 576 -10.32 -3.57 -2.60
N ARG A 577 -10.89 -2.71 -1.77
CA ARG A 577 -11.70 -1.58 -2.26
C ARG A 577 -10.85 -0.51 -2.91
N ALA A 578 -9.68 -0.19 -2.35
CA ALA A 578 -8.73 0.70 -2.99
C ALA A 578 -8.29 0.14 -4.35
N ARG A 579 -8.10 -1.18 -4.45
CA ARG A 579 -7.89 -1.88 -5.70
C ARG A 579 -9.06 -1.76 -6.68
N LEU A 580 -10.31 -1.90 -6.21
CA LEU A 580 -11.52 -1.73 -7.04
C LEU A 580 -11.60 -0.35 -7.69
N GLU A 581 -11.10 0.71 -7.05
CA GLU A 581 -11.07 2.03 -7.68
C GLU A 581 -10.18 2.11 -8.91
N ARG A 582 -9.06 1.37 -8.96
CA ARG A 582 -8.24 1.27 -10.17
C ARG A 582 -9.07 0.71 -11.33
N TRP A 583 -9.94 -0.25 -11.07
CA TRP A 583 -10.86 -0.81 -12.06
C TRP A 583 -11.91 0.20 -12.51
N ARG A 584 -12.53 0.92 -11.57
CA ARG A 584 -13.49 1.98 -11.90
C ARG A 584 -12.87 3.09 -12.73
N SER A 585 -11.63 3.47 -12.45
CA SER A 585 -10.91 4.44 -13.29
C SER A 585 -10.63 3.91 -14.70
N LEU A 586 -10.36 2.61 -14.87
CA LEU A 586 -10.24 1.99 -16.21
C LEU A 586 -11.58 1.95 -16.94
N GLU A 587 -12.66 1.55 -16.26
CA GLU A 587 -14.03 1.54 -16.78
C GLU A 587 -14.44 2.94 -17.25
N GLN A 588 -14.36 3.93 -16.36
CA GLN A 588 -14.74 5.32 -16.67
C GLN A 588 -13.98 5.86 -17.89
N ARG A 589 -12.72 5.43 -18.07
CA ARG A 589 -11.86 5.93 -19.13
C ARG A 589 -12.08 5.25 -20.49
N PHE A 590 -12.21 3.93 -20.51
CA PHE A 590 -12.21 3.13 -21.74
C PHE A 590 -13.56 2.53 -22.12
N ILE A 591 -14.48 2.42 -21.16
CA ILE A 591 -15.82 1.88 -21.38
C ILE A 591 -16.82 3.02 -21.49
N ASP A 592 -16.86 3.91 -20.50
CA ASP A 592 -17.77 5.05 -20.48
C ASP A 592 -17.17 6.30 -21.15
N GLY A 593 -15.85 6.33 -21.26
CA GLY A 593 -15.08 7.48 -21.70
C GLY A 593 -14.90 7.59 -23.22
N SER A 594 -13.96 8.45 -23.61
CA SER A 594 -13.67 8.72 -25.03
C SER A 594 -12.61 7.80 -25.63
N GLU A 595 -11.90 7.02 -24.80
CA GLU A 595 -10.89 6.07 -25.28
C GLU A 595 -11.57 4.74 -25.65
N ASP A 596 -11.21 4.18 -26.81
CA ASP A 596 -11.84 2.96 -27.33
C ASP A 596 -11.12 1.70 -26.80
N ALA A 597 -11.76 0.98 -25.88
CA ALA A 597 -11.27 -0.28 -25.34
C ALA A 597 -10.97 -1.33 -26.43
N ALA A 598 -11.85 -1.47 -27.43
CA ALA A 598 -11.68 -2.45 -28.50
C ALA A 598 -10.46 -2.12 -29.38
N LEU A 599 -10.21 -0.83 -29.62
CA LEU A 599 -9.01 -0.37 -30.32
C LEU A 599 -7.74 -0.78 -29.54
N VAL A 600 -7.67 -0.48 -28.25
CA VAL A 600 -6.50 -0.77 -27.40
C VAL A 600 -6.24 -2.28 -27.28
N LEU A 601 -7.28 -3.07 -27.05
CA LEU A 601 -7.19 -4.52 -26.97
C LEU A 601 -6.83 -5.14 -28.34
N GLY A 602 -7.23 -4.52 -29.44
CA GLY A 602 -6.89 -4.94 -30.80
C GLY A 602 -5.48 -4.58 -31.26
N LEU A 603 -4.75 -3.74 -30.52
CA LEU A 603 -3.40 -3.34 -30.93
C LEU A 603 -2.44 -4.54 -30.96
N GLU A 604 -1.68 -4.62 -32.05
CA GLU A 604 -0.61 -5.57 -32.26
C GLU A 604 0.49 -5.45 -31.20
N THR A 605 1.01 -6.57 -30.72
CA THR A 605 2.03 -6.65 -29.65
C THR A 605 3.43 -6.82 -30.23
N ALA A 606 4.48 -6.82 -29.41
CA ALA A 606 5.84 -6.96 -29.92
C ALA A 606 6.08 -8.34 -30.58
N GLU A 607 6.68 -8.34 -31.78
CA GLU A 607 7.12 -9.56 -32.47
C GLU A 607 8.42 -10.09 -31.87
N VAL A 608 8.57 -11.42 -31.89
CA VAL A 608 9.85 -12.05 -31.58
C VAL A 608 10.79 -11.82 -32.76
N PRO A 609 11.99 -11.24 -32.55
CA PRO A 609 12.93 -10.92 -33.62
C PRO A 609 13.15 -12.09 -34.57
N SER A 610 13.06 -11.84 -35.88
CA SER A 610 13.13 -12.87 -36.94
C SER A 610 14.46 -13.64 -36.98
N ARG A 611 15.51 -13.11 -36.34
CA ARG A 611 16.80 -13.81 -36.14
C ARG A 611 16.68 -15.07 -35.27
N PHE A 612 15.60 -15.22 -34.52
CA PHE A 612 15.30 -16.43 -33.76
C PHE A 612 14.39 -17.34 -34.58
N GLU A 613 14.84 -18.57 -34.83
CA GLU A 613 14.10 -19.57 -35.60
C GLU A 613 13.90 -20.86 -34.78
N GLY A 614 12.87 -21.64 -35.14
CA GLY A 614 12.59 -22.95 -34.55
C GLY A 614 12.47 -22.91 -33.03
N GLU A 615 13.20 -23.80 -32.35
CA GLU A 615 13.15 -23.90 -30.88
C GLU A 615 13.65 -22.64 -30.17
N ARG A 616 14.62 -21.90 -30.75
CA ARG A 616 15.08 -20.63 -30.16
C ARG A 616 13.98 -19.59 -30.17
N ARG A 617 13.17 -19.55 -31.23
CA ARG A 617 12.00 -18.67 -31.29
C ARG A 617 10.98 -19.00 -30.23
N ARG A 618 10.72 -20.29 -29.99
CA ARG A 618 9.81 -20.74 -28.93
C ARG A 618 10.30 -20.34 -27.55
N VAL A 619 11.59 -20.53 -27.28
CA VAL A 619 12.22 -20.10 -26.02
C VAL A 619 12.11 -18.58 -25.83
N GLU A 620 12.36 -17.78 -26.87
CA GLU A 620 12.25 -16.32 -26.78
C GLU A 620 10.79 -15.85 -26.63
N ARG A 621 9.85 -16.50 -27.33
CA ARG A 621 8.42 -16.19 -27.29
C ARG A 621 7.83 -16.28 -25.88
N ARG A 622 8.23 -17.29 -25.12
CA ARG A 622 7.78 -17.53 -23.73
C ARG A 622 8.62 -16.81 -22.68
N ARG A 623 9.67 -16.08 -23.10
CA ARG A 623 10.49 -15.30 -22.18
C ARG A 623 9.64 -14.22 -21.53
N LEU A 624 9.79 -14.07 -20.22
CA LEU A 624 9.21 -12.95 -19.49
C LEU A 624 9.99 -11.68 -19.83
N VAL A 625 9.56 -10.99 -20.90
CA VAL A 625 9.94 -9.61 -21.19
C VAL A 625 9.11 -8.66 -20.33
N PRO A 626 9.50 -7.38 -20.15
CA PRO A 626 8.73 -6.43 -19.36
C PRO A 626 7.24 -6.43 -19.77
N PRO A 627 6.29 -6.64 -18.84
CA PRO A 627 4.88 -6.81 -19.20
C PRO A 627 4.23 -5.55 -19.79
N MET A 628 4.67 -4.35 -19.40
CA MET A 628 4.28 -3.06 -20.01
C MET A 628 2.80 -2.69 -19.81
N LEU A 629 2.32 -2.71 -18.56
CA LEU A 629 0.92 -2.51 -18.13
C LEU A 629 -0.02 -3.57 -18.71
N GLN A 630 0.46 -4.81 -18.79
CA GLN A 630 -0.35 -5.90 -19.30
C GLN A 630 -1.45 -6.29 -18.31
N SER A 631 -1.22 -6.11 -17.00
CA SER A 631 -2.25 -6.26 -15.98
C SER A 631 -3.48 -5.40 -16.28
N ASP A 632 -3.28 -4.11 -16.58
CA ASP A 632 -4.37 -3.19 -16.96
C ASP A 632 -5.06 -3.60 -18.28
N ARG A 633 -4.33 -4.19 -19.24
CA ARG A 633 -4.95 -4.71 -20.48
C ARG A 633 -5.80 -5.95 -20.22
N VAL A 634 -5.39 -6.84 -19.33
CA VAL A 634 -6.21 -7.99 -18.90
C VAL A 634 -7.45 -7.49 -18.16
N ALA A 635 -7.30 -6.51 -17.27
CA ALA A 635 -8.40 -5.87 -16.56
C ALA A 635 -9.42 -5.25 -17.55
N LEU A 636 -8.93 -4.49 -18.52
CA LEU A 636 -9.75 -3.89 -19.56
C LEU A 636 -10.46 -4.94 -20.43
N ALA A 637 -9.83 -6.09 -20.72
CA ALA A 637 -10.47 -7.18 -21.45
C ALA A 637 -11.64 -7.78 -20.67
N ILE A 638 -11.50 -8.00 -19.35
CA ILE A 638 -12.59 -8.46 -18.47
C ILE A 638 -13.74 -7.44 -18.47
N LEU A 639 -13.43 -6.15 -18.25
CA LEU A 639 -14.42 -5.08 -18.24
C LEU A 639 -15.17 -5.00 -19.58
N GLN A 640 -14.46 -5.07 -20.70
CA GLN A 640 -15.06 -5.04 -22.04
C GLN A 640 -15.97 -6.26 -22.28
N GLU A 641 -15.55 -7.46 -21.89
CA GLU A 641 -16.35 -8.68 -22.04
C GLU A 641 -17.65 -8.62 -21.22
N ARG A 642 -17.54 -8.21 -19.95
CA ARG A 642 -18.70 -7.97 -19.09
C ARG A 642 -19.54 -6.80 -19.62
N HIS A 643 -18.91 -5.79 -20.26
CA HIS A 643 -19.57 -4.67 -20.94
C HIS A 643 -20.32 -5.09 -22.24
N LEU A 644 -19.92 -6.17 -22.89
CA LEU A 644 -20.66 -6.68 -24.04
C LEU A 644 -21.78 -7.65 -23.62
N SER A 645 -21.64 -8.26 -22.44
CA SER A 645 -22.56 -9.31 -21.95
C SER A 645 -23.72 -8.80 -21.10
N ALA A 646 -23.57 -7.68 -20.39
CA ALA A 646 -24.65 -7.17 -19.53
C ALA A 646 -25.80 -6.53 -20.34
N SER A 647 -27.01 -6.65 -19.77
CA SER A 647 -28.25 -6.13 -20.35
C SER A 647 -28.26 -4.58 -20.34
N PRO A 648 -28.79 -3.91 -21.39
CA PRO A 648 -28.86 -2.44 -21.46
C PRO A 648 -29.64 -1.77 -20.34
N ASP A 649 -30.57 -2.49 -19.69
CA ASP A 649 -31.53 -1.91 -18.73
C ASP A 649 -31.14 -2.13 -17.24
N GLY A 650 -30.02 -2.79 -16.97
CA GLY A 650 -29.56 -3.09 -15.60
C GLY A 650 -28.60 -2.03 -15.05
N ASN A 651 -28.69 -1.75 -13.75
CA ASN A 651 -27.61 -1.03 -13.05
C ASN A 651 -26.35 -1.90 -13.16
N ARG A 652 -25.35 -1.41 -13.89
CA ARG A 652 -24.29 -2.25 -14.44
C ARG A 652 -23.06 -2.18 -13.57
N GLU A 653 -22.96 -3.06 -12.59
CA GLU A 653 -21.69 -3.30 -11.91
C GLU A 653 -20.88 -4.28 -12.77
N LEU A 654 -19.83 -3.78 -13.44
CA LEU A 654 -18.95 -4.62 -14.27
C LEU A 654 -18.03 -5.48 -13.42
N LEU A 655 -17.50 -4.94 -12.34
CA LEU A 655 -16.69 -5.68 -11.38
C LEU A 655 -17.14 -5.31 -9.97
N SER A 656 -17.37 -6.32 -9.15
CA SER A 656 -17.78 -6.15 -7.75
C SER A 656 -16.60 -6.28 -6.80
N LEU A 657 -16.76 -5.77 -5.58
CA LEU A 657 -15.79 -6.01 -4.50
C LEU A 657 -15.71 -7.50 -4.15
N ASP A 658 -16.83 -8.23 -4.22
CA ASP A 658 -16.87 -9.67 -3.97
C ASP A 658 -16.00 -10.45 -4.98
N ASP A 659 -15.92 -10.01 -6.25
CA ASP A 659 -15.03 -10.61 -7.25
C ASP A 659 -13.54 -10.52 -6.82
N LEU A 660 -13.12 -9.39 -6.25
CA LEU A 660 -11.74 -9.18 -5.80
C LEU A 660 -11.45 -9.93 -4.50
N LEU A 661 -12.39 -9.90 -3.56
CA LEU A 661 -12.27 -10.63 -2.29
C LEU A 661 -12.18 -12.15 -2.51
N GLU A 662 -12.88 -12.70 -3.52
CA GLU A 662 -12.77 -14.12 -3.87
C GLU A 662 -11.32 -14.53 -4.17
N VAL A 663 -10.57 -13.68 -4.89
CA VAL A 663 -9.19 -13.98 -5.27
C VAL A 663 -8.29 -14.10 -4.04
N VAL A 664 -8.33 -13.10 -3.17
CA VAL A 664 -7.57 -13.12 -1.90
C VAL A 664 -8.02 -14.28 -1.03
N GLN A 665 -9.34 -14.50 -0.92
CA GLN A 665 -9.89 -15.59 -0.13
C GLN A 665 -9.37 -16.96 -0.58
N VAL A 666 -9.45 -17.27 -1.88
CA VAL A 666 -8.98 -18.56 -2.40
C VAL A 666 -7.46 -18.69 -2.31
N HIS A 667 -6.72 -17.59 -2.43
CA HIS A 667 -5.28 -17.56 -2.16
C HIS A 667 -4.97 -17.99 -0.71
N GLU A 668 -5.59 -17.34 0.28
CA GLU A 668 -5.36 -17.65 1.69
C GLU A 668 -5.82 -19.08 2.06
N GLU A 669 -6.93 -19.53 1.48
CA GLU A 669 -7.39 -20.91 1.58
C GLU A 669 -6.39 -21.90 0.99
N GLY A 670 -5.67 -21.49 -0.07
CA GLY A 670 -4.55 -22.23 -0.67
C GLY A 670 -3.41 -22.47 0.32
N HIS A 671 -3.06 -21.48 1.15
CA HIS A 671 -2.10 -21.68 2.25
C HIS A 671 -2.62 -22.68 3.29
N LEU A 672 -3.91 -22.62 3.64
CA LEU A 672 -4.54 -23.56 4.56
C LEU A 672 -4.60 -24.99 3.98
N CYS A 673 -4.72 -25.14 2.66
CA CYS A 673 -4.60 -26.43 1.98
C CYS A 673 -3.19 -27.01 2.14
N ASP A 674 -2.16 -26.19 1.93
CA ASP A 674 -0.77 -26.61 2.12
C ASP A 674 -0.47 -26.96 3.58
N ARG A 675 -1.08 -26.26 4.54
CA ARG A 675 -1.05 -26.63 5.95
C ARG A 675 -1.57 -28.06 6.15
N SER A 676 -2.71 -28.44 5.56
CA SER A 676 -3.26 -29.79 5.63
C SER A 676 -2.35 -30.84 4.95
N ARG A 677 -1.62 -30.45 3.89
CA ARG A 677 -0.70 -31.34 3.18
C ARG A 677 0.60 -31.61 3.94
N PHE A 678 1.14 -30.62 4.63
CA PHE A 678 2.47 -30.68 5.24
C PHE A 678 2.46 -30.85 6.77
N LEU A 679 1.35 -30.56 7.45
CA LEU A 679 1.25 -30.69 8.91
C LEU A 679 0.27 -31.81 9.33
N PRO A 680 0.48 -32.46 10.48
CA PRO A 680 1.65 -32.32 11.36
C PRO A 680 2.90 -32.96 10.75
N LEU A 681 4.07 -32.34 11.00
CA LEU A 681 5.35 -32.70 10.38
C LEU A 681 5.70 -34.20 10.53
N GLY A 682 5.35 -34.83 11.66
CA GLY A 682 5.65 -36.24 11.90
C GLY A 682 4.93 -37.22 10.97
N ARG A 683 3.75 -36.87 10.45
CA ARG A 683 3.00 -37.72 9.51
C ARG A 683 3.33 -37.42 8.05
N ASN A 684 3.66 -36.16 7.76
CA ASN A 684 3.88 -35.66 6.40
C ASN A 684 5.36 -35.38 6.06
N PHE A 685 6.29 -35.93 6.85
CA PHE A 685 7.73 -35.65 6.72
C PHE A 685 8.28 -35.89 5.30
N ALA A 686 7.87 -36.97 4.62
CA ALA A 686 8.34 -37.25 3.27
C ALA A 686 7.88 -36.19 2.24
N ARG A 687 6.66 -35.66 2.39
CA ARG A 687 6.13 -34.58 1.54
C ARG A 687 6.87 -33.27 1.78
N LEU A 688 7.13 -32.95 3.06
CA LEU A 688 7.94 -31.79 3.42
C LEU A 688 9.38 -31.92 2.92
N LEU A 689 10.00 -33.09 3.05
CA LEU A 689 11.35 -33.32 2.53
C LEU A 689 11.37 -33.15 1.00
N GLY A 690 10.33 -33.63 0.31
CA GLY A 690 10.14 -33.38 -1.12
C GLY A 690 10.07 -31.88 -1.47
N LEU A 691 9.37 -31.08 -0.66
CA LEU A 691 9.31 -29.63 -0.79
C LEU A 691 10.71 -29.00 -0.59
N LEU A 692 11.42 -29.38 0.48
CA LEU A 692 12.74 -28.88 0.83
C LEU A 692 13.83 -29.25 -0.18
N LEU A 693 13.72 -30.41 -0.86
CA LEU A 693 14.68 -30.84 -1.88
C LEU A 693 14.50 -30.12 -3.22
N ARG A 694 13.30 -29.60 -3.50
CA ARG A 694 12.99 -28.86 -4.73
C ARG A 694 13.40 -27.38 -4.64
N GLU A 695 13.44 -26.84 -3.44
CA GLU A 695 13.81 -25.44 -3.18
C GLU A 695 15.18 -25.34 -2.51
N SER A 696 15.76 -24.13 -2.48
CA SER A 696 16.92 -23.91 -1.62
C SER A 696 16.51 -24.12 -0.15
N VAL A 697 17.31 -24.91 0.59
CA VAL A 697 17.06 -25.21 2.01
C VAL A 697 17.23 -23.91 2.82
N GLY A 698 16.16 -23.13 2.93
CA GLY A 698 16.13 -21.84 3.61
C GLY A 698 14.70 -21.31 3.75
N GLU A 699 14.47 -20.51 4.77
CA GLU A 699 13.15 -19.94 5.13
C GLU A 699 12.47 -19.23 3.94
N LEU A 700 13.22 -18.35 3.26
CA LEU A 700 12.74 -17.64 2.08
C LEU A 700 12.37 -18.57 0.92
N GLY A 701 13.04 -19.72 0.77
CA GLY A 701 12.73 -20.69 -0.28
C GLY A 701 11.38 -21.37 -0.03
N ILE A 702 11.10 -21.73 1.23
CA ILE A 702 9.81 -22.31 1.64
C ILE A 702 8.69 -21.28 1.48
N GLU A 703 8.90 -20.07 1.98
CA GLU A 703 7.93 -18.98 1.91
C GLU A 703 7.55 -18.70 0.44
N ARG A 704 8.54 -18.49 -0.45
CA ARG A 704 8.31 -18.32 -1.90
C ARG A 704 7.52 -19.45 -2.52
N ARG A 705 7.76 -20.68 -2.07
CA ARG A 705 7.10 -21.86 -2.64
C ARG A 705 5.66 -21.99 -2.17
N VAL A 706 5.38 -21.65 -0.92
CA VAL A 706 4.03 -21.63 -0.37
C VAL A 706 3.20 -20.51 -1.03
N GLU A 707 3.78 -19.32 -1.23
CA GLU A 707 3.16 -18.23 -2.00
C GLU A 707 2.85 -18.64 -3.45
N TYR A 708 3.81 -19.29 -4.13
CA TYR A 708 3.62 -19.80 -5.49
C TYR A 708 2.41 -20.74 -5.55
N ARG A 709 2.31 -21.66 -4.58
CA ARG A 709 1.28 -22.69 -4.57
C ARG A 709 -0.09 -22.12 -4.25
N ALA A 710 -0.18 -21.16 -3.32
CA ALA A 710 -1.42 -20.46 -3.00
C ALA A 710 -1.96 -19.70 -4.22
N GLN A 711 -1.11 -18.95 -4.94
CA GLN A 711 -1.54 -18.25 -6.15
C GLN A 711 -1.88 -19.19 -7.31
N ALA A 712 -1.21 -20.34 -7.41
CA ALA A 712 -1.59 -21.39 -8.36
C ALA A 712 -2.98 -21.98 -8.05
N VAL A 713 -3.33 -22.13 -6.77
CA VAL A 713 -4.69 -22.50 -6.35
C VAL A 713 -5.69 -21.41 -6.76
N ALA A 714 -5.40 -20.13 -6.49
CA ALA A 714 -6.25 -19.01 -6.89
C ALA A 714 -6.51 -19.01 -8.41
N LEU A 715 -5.46 -19.08 -9.24
CA LEU A 715 -5.59 -19.16 -10.71
C LEU A 715 -6.43 -20.34 -11.20
N ALA A 716 -6.44 -21.46 -10.48
CA ALA A 716 -7.17 -22.65 -10.88
C ALA A 716 -8.62 -22.67 -10.37
N CYS A 717 -8.92 -22.01 -9.24
CA CYS A 717 -10.16 -22.24 -8.48
C CYS A 717 -11.12 -21.04 -8.44
N VAL A 718 -10.65 -19.79 -8.54
CA VAL A 718 -11.55 -18.61 -8.50
C VAL A 718 -12.48 -18.58 -9.71
N SER A 719 -13.63 -17.93 -9.61
CA SER A 719 -14.61 -17.83 -10.71
C SER A 719 -14.04 -17.15 -11.97
N GLU A 720 -13.29 -16.06 -11.81
CA GLU A 720 -12.60 -15.33 -12.88
C GLU A 720 -11.07 -15.39 -12.69
N PRO A 721 -10.38 -16.40 -13.25
CA PRO A 721 -8.96 -16.65 -13.01
C PRO A 721 -8.04 -15.59 -13.61
N ARG A 722 -8.55 -14.75 -14.53
CA ARG A 722 -7.80 -13.60 -15.06
C ARG A 722 -7.55 -12.55 -13.98
N LEU A 723 -8.35 -12.47 -12.91
CA LEU A 723 -8.08 -11.58 -11.78
C LEU A 723 -6.81 -12.01 -11.01
N ALA A 724 -6.65 -13.31 -10.74
CA ALA A 724 -5.43 -13.85 -10.14
C ALA A 724 -4.20 -13.73 -11.07
N LEU A 725 -4.41 -13.74 -12.39
CA LEU A 725 -3.36 -13.50 -13.39
C LEU A 725 -2.86 -12.05 -13.39
N ILE A 726 -3.74 -11.09 -13.09
CA ILE A 726 -3.37 -9.67 -12.95
C ILE A 726 -2.35 -9.50 -11.82
N ASP A 727 -2.52 -10.20 -10.69
CA ASP A 727 -1.55 -10.18 -9.59
C ASP A 727 -0.16 -10.64 -10.03
N LEU A 728 -0.10 -11.68 -10.88
CA LEU A 728 1.17 -12.16 -11.43
C LEU A 728 1.85 -11.13 -12.31
N LEU A 729 1.06 -10.41 -13.11
CA LEU A 729 1.56 -9.39 -14.03
C LEU A 729 2.02 -8.15 -13.28
N ASP A 730 1.24 -7.67 -12.31
CA ASP A 730 1.64 -6.58 -11.43
C ASP A 730 2.92 -6.94 -10.68
N ALA A 731 3.03 -8.15 -10.13
CA ALA A 731 4.26 -8.65 -9.49
C ALA A 731 5.48 -8.70 -10.43
N ALA A 732 5.27 -9.03 -11.70
CA ALA A 732 6.33 -9.07 -12.71
C ALA A 732 6.75 -7.67 -13.21
N GLU A 733 5.92 -6.64 -12.98
CA GLU A 733 6.23 -5.24 -13.29
C GLU A 733 6.97 -4.53 -12.17
N VAL A 734 6.87 -5.01 -10.92
CA VAL A 734 7.64 -4.50 -9.79
C VAL A 734 9.15 -4.75 -10.02
N ASP A 735 10.00 -3.76 -9.70
CA ASP A 735 11.46 -3.88 -9.84
C ASP A 735 11.99 -5.10 -9.05
N THR A 736 12.85 -5.88 -9.72
CA THR A 736 13.48 -7.12 -9.25
C THR A 736 14.17 -7.05 -7.89
N ARG A 737 14.49 -5.85 -7.41
CA ARG A 737 15.20 -5.61 -6.14
C ARG A 737 14.29 -5.35 -4.94
N ASN A 738 13.03 -4.96 -5.18
CA ASN A 738 11.98 -4.87 -4.15
C ASN A 738 11.11 -6.13 -4.13
N HIS A 739 11.62 -7.25 -4.64
CA HIS A 739 10.88 -8.50 -4.63
C HIS A 739 10.61 -8.94 -3.20
N THR A 740 9.40 -8.62 -2.74
CA THR A 740 8.75 -9.36 -1.68
C THR A 740 8.76 -10.84 -2.05
N VAL A 741 8.65 -11.69 -1.04
CA VAL A 741 8.57 -13.13 -1.27
C VAL A 741 7.44 -13.48 -2.25
N HIS A 742 6.30 -12.77 -2.17
CA HIS A 742 5.19 -12.85 -3.12
C HIS A 742 5.62 -12.48 -4.54
N ALA A 743 6.25 -11.32 -4.75
CA ALA A 743 6.62 -10.88 -6.11
C ALA A 743 7.55 -11.87 -6.81
N PHE A 744 8.51 -12.44 -6.07
CA PHE A 744 9.38 -13.49 -6.62
C PHE A 744 8.60 -14.77 -6.97
N ALA A 745 7.73 -15.22 -6.06
CA ALA A 745 6.92 -16.41 -6.27
C ALA A 745 5.99 -16.26 -7.48
N TYR A 746 5.35 -15.10 -7.60
CA TYR A 746 4.39 -14.77 -8.65
C TYR A 746 5.09 -14.62 -10.01
N ARG A 747 6.26 -13.98 -10.05
CA ARG A 747 7.08 -13.92 -11.26
C ARG A 747 7.45 -15.31 -11.75
N ARG A 748 7.90 -16.20 -10.85
CA ARG A 748 8.22 -17.59 -11.20
C ARG A 748 6.98 -18.35 -11.69
N LEU A 749 5.84 -18.17 -11.04
CA LEU A 749 4.58 -18.76 -11.46
C LEU A 749 4.15 -18.25 -12.85
N LEU A 750 4.35 -16.96 -13.15
CA LEU A 750 4.11 -16.41 -14.48
C LEU A 750 5.04 -17.03 -15.54
N GLU A 751 6.32 -17.20 -15.23
CA GLU A 751 7.26 -17.88 -16.13
C GLU A 751 6.82 -19.32 -16.43
N ASP A 752 6.43 -20.08 -15.42
CA ASP A 752 5.93 -21.45 -15.58
C ASP A 752 4.59 -21.48 -16.35
N PHE A 753 3.70 -20.52 -16.09
CA PHE A 753 2.45 -20.35 -16.83
C PHE A 753 2.71 -20.07 -18.31
N LEU A 754 3.68 -19.21 -18.65
CA LEU A 754 4.04 -18.93 -20.05
C LEU A 754 4.68 -20.14 -20.74
N VAL A 755 5.46 -20.94 -20.01
CA VAL A 755 6.03 -22.20 -20.52
C VAL A 755 4.92 -23.20 -20.85
N GLU A 756 3.95 -23.35 -19.94
CA GLU A 756 2.83 -24.27 -20.14
C GLU A 756 1.89 -23.79 -21.25
N LEU A 757 1.58 -22.49 -21.30
CA LEU A 757 0.82 -21.88 -22.39
C LEU A 757 1.49 -22.10 -23.76
N ASP A 758 2.81 -21.96 -23.85
CA ASP A 758 3.56 -22.24 -25.09
C ASP A 758 3.45 -23.71 -25.52
N ARG A 759 3.46 -24.63 -24.54
CA ARG A 759 3.33 -26.07 -24.77
C ARG A 759 1.95 -26.42 -25.31
N GLU A 760 0.90 -25.91 -24.66
CA GLU A 760 -0.50 -26.13 -25.05
C GLU A 760 -0.80 -25.47 -26.41
N LEU A 761 -0.32 -24.25 -26.65
CA LEU A 761 -0.44 -23.56 -27.94
C LEU A 761 0.24 -24.35 -29.08
N ALA A 762 1.39 -24.98 -28.81
CA ALA A 762 2.08 -25.80 -29.80
C ALA A 762 1.39 -27.14 -30.06
N ALA A 763 0.73 -27.70 -29.04
CA ALA A 763 0.00 -28.97 -29.13
C ALA A 763 -1.35 -28.80 -29.85
N ASP A 764 -2.10 -27.75 -29.52
CA ASP A 764 -3.38 -27.42 -30.12
C ASP A 764 -3.54 -25.90 -30.36
N PRO A 765 -3.03 -25.38 -31.50
CA PRO A 765 -3.19 -23.97 -31.85
C PRO A 765 -4.65 -23.53 -31.97
N ALA A 766 -5.57 -24.45 -32.29
CA ALA A 766 -6.98 -24.13 -32.47
C ALA A 766 -7.68 -23.85 -31.13
N ALA A 767 -7.14 -24.35 -30.02
CA ALA A 767 -7.60 -24.00 -28.67
C ALA A 767 -7.25 -22.56 -28.28
N PHE A 768 -6.29 -21.92 -28.94
CA PHE A 768 -5.83 -20.56 -28.65
C PHE A 768 -5.81 -19.65 -29.89
N PRO A 769 -6.96 -19.50 -30.59
CA PRO A 769 -7.00 -18.87 -31.91
C PRO A 769 -6.68 -17.36 -31.90
N ALA A 770 -6.74 -16.73 -30.72
CA ALA A 770 -6.44 -15.30 -30.55
C ALA A 770 -4.95 -15.01 -30.33
N LEU A 771 -4.13 -16.04 -30.07
CA LEU A 771 -2.69 -15.89 -29.86
C LEU A 771 -1.93 -15.98 -31.18
N ASP A 772 -1.00 -15.05 -31.36
CA ASP A 772 -0.04 -15.06 -32.45
C ASP A 772 1.27 -15.72 -31.97
N GLY A 773 1.61 -16.85 -32.59
CA GLY A 773 2.81 -17.62 -32.28
C GLY A 773 4.13 -16.94 -32.66
N GLU A 774 4.08 -15.79 -33.35
CA GLU A 774 5.25 -15.01 -33.75
C GLU A 774 5.57 -13.87 -32.77
N ARG A 775 4.74 -13.68 -31.74
CA ARG A 775 4.82 -12.56 -30.79
C ARG A 775 5.06 -13.05 -29.37
N TYR A 776 5.56 -12.18 -28.50
CA TYR A 776 5.75 -12.51 -27.08
C TYR A 776 4.40 -12.87 -26.42
N LEU A 777 4.36 -13.97 -25.67
CA LEU A 777 3.12 -14.44 -25.05
C LEU A 777 2.65 -13.52 -23.92
N VAL A 778 3.58 -12.98 -23.12
CA VAL A 778 3.22 -12.09 -22.00
C VAL A 778 2.40 -10.88 -22.47
N HIS A 779 2.74 -10.27 -23.60
CA HIS A 779 1.99 -9.12 -24.15
C HIS A 779 0.62 -9.50 -24.73
N GLN A 780 0.27 -10.78 -24.81
CA GLN A 780 -0.99 -11.29 -25.39
C GLN A 780 -1.96 -11.88 -24.36
N LEU A 781 -1.60 -11.93 -23.07
CA LEU A 781 -2.43 -12.55 -22.02
C LEU A 781 -3.85 -11.98 -21.89
N HIS A 782 -4.09 -10.70 -22.25
CA HIS A 782 -5.44 -10.11 -22.31
C HIS A 782 -6.37 -10.77 -23.33
N ARG A 783 -5.83 -11.59 -24.25
CA ARG A 783 -6.60 -12.30 -25.27
C ARG A 783 -7.09 -13.67 -24.81
N LEU A 784 -6.64 -14.13 -23.64
CA LEU A 784 -7.10 -15.38 -23.07
C LEU A 784 -8.49 -15.19 -22.44
N THR A 785 -9.32 -16.20 -22.62
CA THR A 785 -10.59 -16.35 -21.87
C THR A 785 -10.33 -16.90 -20.47
N ALA A 786 -11.31 -16.76 -19.58
CA ALA A 786 -11.28 -17.36 -18.25
C ALA A 786 -10.96 -18.88 -18.30
N ASP A 787 -11.62 -19.62 -19.19
CA ASP A 787 -11.44 -21.07 -19.32
C ASP A 787 -10.04 -21.45 -19.81
N GLN A 788 -9.48 -20.70 -20.76
CA GLN A 788 -8.11 -20.92 -21.24
C GLN A 788 -7.08 -20.66 -20.14
N VAL A 789 -7.24 -19.59 -19.35
CA VAL A 789 -6.36 -19.33 -18.20
C VAL A 789 -6.47 -20.45 -17.17
N ARG A 790 -7.70 -20.88 -16.84
CA ARG A 790 -7.93 -21.99 -15.90
C ARG A 790 -7.30 -23.29 -16.36
N ALA A 791 -7.46 -23.64 -17.64
CA ALA A 791 -6.89 -24.87 -18.19
C ALA A 791 -5.37 -24.92 -18.04
N VAL A 792 -4.67 -23.84 -18.41
CA VAL A 792 -3.21 -23.73 -18.25
C VAL A 792 -2.83 -23.74 -16.77
N ALA A 793 -3.57 -23.04 -15.90
CA ALA A 793 -3.32 -23.01 -14.47
C ALA A 793 -3.47 -24.38 -13.80
N ILE A 794 -4.44 -25.20 -14.24
CA ILE A 794 -4.62 -26.58 -13.76
C ILE A 794 -3.42 -27.46 -14.15
N GLU A 795 -2.88 -27.31 -15.36
CA GLU A 795 -1.65 -28.04 -15.76
C GLU A 795 -0.45 -27.63 -14.90
N VAL A 796 -0.27 -26.33 -14.66
CA VAL A 796 0.75 -25.82 -13.73
C VAL A 796 0.55 -26.41 -12.34
N ALA A 797 -0.68 -26.38 -11.82
CA ALA A 797 -1.02 -26.94 -10.52
C ALA A 797 -0.79 -28.47 -10.44
N ARG A 798 -1.02 -29.21 -11.54
CA ARG A 798 -0.73 -30.65 -11.64
C ARG A 798 0.76 -30.92 -11.63
N ASN A 799 1.56 -30.17 -12.38
CA ASN A 799 3.03 -30.26 -12.36
C ASN A 799 3.59 -30.00 -10.95
N GLU A 800 2.85 -29.23 -10.17
CA GLU A 800 3.12 -28.89 -8.78
C GLU A 800 2.63 -29.92 -7.74
N GLY A 801 1.94 -30.97 -8.19
CA GLY A 801 1.33 -31.96 -7.30
C GLY A 801 0.26 -31.36 -6.38
N LEU A 802 -0.40 -30.29 -6.83
CA LEU A 802 -1.58 -29.73 -6.16
C LEU A 802 -2.84 -30.53 -6.48
N VAL A 803 -2.91 -31.09 -7.68
CA VAL A 803 -4.02 -31.94 -8.16
C VAL A 803 -3.64 -33.41 -7.96
N GLU A 804 -4.55 -34.21 -7.39
CA GLU A 804 -4.34 -35.66 -7.28
C GLU A 804 -4.28 -36.30 -8.68
N ALA A 805 -3.36 -37.27 -8.87
CA ALA A 805 -3.31 -38.04 -10.09
C ALA A 805 -4.41 -39.12 -10.04
N ASP A 806 -5.34 -39.07 -11.00
CA ASP A 806 -6.39 -40.08 -11.18
C ASP A 806 -5.84 -41.51 -11.39
#